data_AF-F0XEG0-F1
#
_entry.id   AF-F0XEG0-F1
#
_cell.length_a   1.000
_cell.length_b   1.000
_cell.length_c   1.000
_cell.angle_alpha   90.00
_cell.angle_beta   90.00
_cell.angle_gamma   90.00
#
_symmetry.space_group_name_H-M   'P 1'
#
loop_
_entity.id
_entity.type
_entity.pdbx_description
1 polymer ?
#
loop_
_entity_poly.entity_id
_entity_poly.type
_entity_poly.pdbx_seq_one_letter_code
_entity_poly.pdbx_strand_id
1 'polypeptide(L)'
;MDILRCLARFLDRPSFPWKRLIMGFSVGQYLFEGFLSFRQYQYLKAPAAPKVLQHEVSQEVFDKSQAYGRAKAKFGFYDGIWNQMQNLAFFQFDLLPKLWSWSGKLLLRWAPVAFSGEISHSIVFVLSTILLNQILSLPSSVYHTFVLEAKFGFNKQTPQLFITDLIKTQLLTFTMVPPILAAFTAIVRRSGDGFFYYLWLFGAGLQVFMITIYPIVILPLFNKLSPLEEGQLKTDVEDLAKKLTFPLHELYVIDGSRRSAHSNAYFFGLPWKKHIVIYDTLIAKSETQEVVAVLAHELGHWSLGHTTRLFAISQAHFFYIFALFSVFINNKSLYADFGFFNERPMIIGFLLFSDALAPMDMVIKLLMNVLSRRYEFQADAFARGLGYSEDLARSLIKLQIQNLSTMDADWMYANYHFSHPILTERLKAIDWHPTGKIVSEEATKEATKEDASTAKATGRDELVGAQFAVMNVSLARPTVFGATMRLTASMANPFLSSSSPTAGILAQRLPLAGASRSAAQSQMRSFSVLPQLRPTMMSGYAVFRLASAPSALTPFSPSASSSVSATLDLVAPTSISRHPALAGFGSQLRCGPRATMERTSRLIQKRRHGFLSRIRTKNGRKTLQRRRAKGRKRLSY
;
A
#
# COMPACT_ATOMS: atom_id res chain seq x y z
N MET A 1 12.26 -5.30 28.39
CA MET A 1 10.87 -5.79 28.27
C MET A 1 9.89 -4.94 29.08
N ASP A 2 10.36 -4.30 30.14
CA ASP A 2 9.54 -3.79 31.24
C ASP A 2 8.70 -2.57 30.87
N ILE A 3 9.16 -1.76 29.91
CA ILE A 3 8.36 -0.68 29.31
C ILE A 3 7.10 -1.23 28.63
N LEU A 4 7.21 -2.32 27.85
CA LEU A 4 6.05 -2.97 27.21
C LEU A 4 5.11 -3.59 28.27
N ARG A 5 5.67 -4.23 29.31
CA ARG A 5 4.90 -4.77 30.45
C ARG A 5 4.28 -3.70 31.35
N CYS A 6 4.82 -2.47 31.33
CA CYS A 6 4.21 -1.30 31.99
C CYS A 6 3.06 -0.76 31.15
N LEU A 7 3.29 -0.55 29.84
CA LEU A 7 2.27 -0.11 28.89
C LEU A 7 1.09 -1.07 28.83
N ALA A 8 1.32 -2.39 28.84
CA ALA A 8 0.25 -3.40 28.84
C ALA A 8 -0.65 -3.28 30.08
N ARG A 9 -0.07 -3.12 31.27
CA ARG A 9 -0.82 -2.88 32.53
C ARG A 9 -1.45 -1.50 32.61
N PHE A 10 -0.90 -0.51 31.90
CA PHE A 10 -1.51 0.82 31.80
C PHE A 10 -2.75 0.80 30.90
N LEU A 11 -2.74 -0.01 29.84
CA LEU A 11 -3.81 -0.09 28.83
C LEU A 11 -4.88 -1.15 29.17
N ASP A 12 -4.54 -2.26 29.83
CA ASP A 12 -5.52 -3.27 30.27
C ASP A 12 -6.23 -2.83 31.57
N ARG A 13 -7.11 -1.83 31.45
CA ARG A 13 -7.93 -1.31 32.54
C ARG A 13 -9.39 -1.67 32.32
N PRO A 14 -10.12 -2.19 33.33
CA PRO A 14 -11.56 -2.32 33.23
C PRO A 14 -12.18 -0.94 32.92
N SER A 15 -13.21 -0.94 32.07
CA SER A 15 -13.90 0.24 31.51
C SER A 15 -13.07 1.22 30.66
N PHE A 16 -11.87 0.85 30.16
CA PHE A 16 -11.22 1.63 29.10
C PHE A 16 -12.06 1.57 27.80
N PRO A 17 -12.45 2.72 27.19
CA PRO A 17 -13.47 2.76 26.14
C PRO A 17 -12.87 2.53 24.73
N TRP A 18 -12.27 1.36 24.52
CA TRP A 18 -11.59 0.97 23.28
C TRP A 18 -12.44 1.13 22.02
N LYS A 19 -13.69 0.66 22.04
CA LYS A 19 -14.63 0.71 20.92
C LYS A 19 -14.94 2.16 20.52
N ARG A 20 -15.18 3.04 21.50
CA ARG A 20 -15.39 4.48 21.24
C ARG A 20 -14.13 5.16 20.71
N LEU A 21 -12.96 4.78 21.23
CA LEU A 21 -11.67 5.33 20.83
C LEU A 21 -11.30 4.93 19.39
N ILE A 22 -11.46 3.65 19.02
CA ILE A 22 -11.22 3.14 17.66
C ILE A 22 -12.24 3.72 16.66
N MET A 23 -13.53 3.77 17.00
CA MET A 23 -14.54 4.44 16.16
C MET A 23 -14.23 5.94 16.00
N GLY A 24 -13.78 6.61 17.06
CA GLY A 24 -13.37 8.01 17.03
C GLY A 24 -12.14 8.25 16.15
N PHE A 25 -11.15 7.35 16.17
CA PHE A 25 -10.00 7.38 15.28
C PHE A 25 -10.40 7.19 13.82
N SER A 26 -11.26 6.19 13.52
CA SER A 26 -11.76 5.94 12.16
C SER A 26 -12.50 7.15 11.59
N VAL A 27 -13.43 7.74 12.36
CA VAL A 27 -14.16 8.96 11.95
C VAL A 27 -13.22 10.16 11.83
N GLY A 28 -12.25 10.32 12.74
CA GLY A 28 -11.25 11.39 12.68
C GLY A 28 -10.36 11.30 11.43
N GLN A 29 -9.89 10.10 11.08
CA GLN A 29 -9.15 9.84 9.85
C GLN A 29 -10.02 10.13 8.61
N TYR A 30 -11.26 9.65 8.59
CA TYR A 30 -12.19 9.90 7.48
C TYR A 30 -12.46 11.39 7.27
N LEU A 31 -12.72 12.15 8.34
CA LEU A 31 -12.93 13.60 8.26
C LEU A 31 -11.67 14.34 7.81
N PHE A 32 -10.48 13.91 8.23
CA PHE A 32 -9.20 14.49 7.79
C PHE A 32 -8.93 14.24 6.29
N GLU A 33 -9.04 12.99 5.82
CA GLU A 33 -8.82 12.67 4.40
C GLU A 33 -9.95 13.22 3.51
N GLY A 34 -11.17 13.33 4.03
CA GLY A 34 -12.29 14.04 3.40
C GLY A 34 -12.04 15.54 3.26
N PHE A 35 -11.47 16.19 4.29
CA PHE A 35 -11.05 17.60 4.22
C PHE A 35 -9.95 17.81 3.17
N LEU A 36 -8.92 16.96 3.14
CA LEU A 36 -7.89 17.00 2.10
C LEU A 36 -8.50 16.84 0.70
N SER A 37 -9.35 15.84 0.51
CA SER A 37 -10.03 15.56 -0.76
C SER A 37 -10.95 16.72 -1.19
N PHE A 38 -11.60 17.39 -0.24
CA PHE A 38 -12.37 18.60 -0.51
C PHE A 38 -11.49 19.77 -0.96
N ARG A 39 -10.35 20.03 -0.29
CA ARG A 39 -9.38 21.06 -0.73
C ARG A 39 -8.95 20.80 -2.19
N GLN A 40 -8.57 19.57 -2.48
CA GLN A 40 -8.18 19.16 -3.83
C GLN A 40 -9.34 19.30 -4.83
N TYR A 41 -10.57 18.94 -4.48
CA TYR A 41 -11.73 19.12 -5.35
C TYR A 41 -12.04 20.60 -5.66
N GLN A 42 -11.78 21.53 -4.73
CA GLN A 42 -11.86 22.96 -5.01
C GLN A 42 -10.70 23.42 -5.92
N TYR A 43 -9.48 22.92 -5.67
CA TYR A 43 -8.30 23.21 -6.49
C TYR A 43 -8.48 22.75 -7.95
N LEU A 44 -9.08 21.57 -8.15
CA LEU A 44 -9.46 21.01 -9.45
C LEU A 44 -10.60 21.78 -10.17
N LYS A 45 -10.95 22.99 -9.73
CA LYS A 45 -11.81 23.94 -10.46
C LYS A 45 -11.03 25.09 -11.12
N ALA A 46 -9.70 25.10 -11.01
CA ALA A 46 -8.87 26.08 -11.71
C ALA A 46 -9.14 26.03 -13.24
N PRO A 47 -9.34 27.19 -13.91
CA PRO A 47 -9.80 27.24 -15.30
C PRO A 47 -8.67 27.07 -16.33
N ALA A 48 -7.40 27.10 -15.92
CA ALA A 48 -6.25 27.06 -16.83
C ALA A 48 -5.08 26.26 -16.24
N ALA A 49 -4.26 25.69 -17.13
CA ALA A 49 -3.05 24.95 -16.76
C ALA A 49 -2.01 25.83 -16.04
N PRO A 50 -1.10 25.24 -15.24
CA PRO A 50 0.04 25.98 -14.67
C PRO A 50 0.93 26.56 -15.77
N LYS A 51 1.50 27.74 -15.55
CA LYS A 51 2.32 28.46 -16.56
C LYS A 51 3.45 27.64 -17.19
N VAL A 52 4.00 26.68 -16.44
CA VAL A 52 5.06 25.75 -16.91
C VAL A 52 4.56 24.77 -17.98
N LEU A 53 3.25 24.46 -17.99
CA LEU A 53 2.62 23.45 -18.86
C LEU A 53 1.74 24.07 -19.97
N GLN A 54 1.45 25.37 -19.92
CA GLN A 54 0.56 26.07 -20.86
C GLN A 54 1.00 26.00 -22.33
N HIS A 55 2.28 25.76 -22.60
CA HIS A 55 2.82 25.62 -23.95
C HIS A 55 2.89 24.18 -24.45
N GLU A 56 2.67 23.19 -23.57
CA GLU A 56 2.85 21.76 -23.86
C GLU A 56 1.51 21.00 -23.83
N VAL A 57 0.58 21.43 -22.96
CA VAL A 57 -0.72 20.80 -22.71
C VAL A 57 -1.85 21.68 -23.27
N SER A 58 -2.64 21.15 -24.20
CA SER A 58 -3.80 21.88 -24.74
C SER A 58 -4.90 22.07 -23.68
N GLN A 59 -5.69 23.14 -23.82
CA GLN A 59 -6.78 23.44 -22.89
C GLN A 59 -7.81 22.30 -22.81
N GLU A 60 -8.13 21.62 -23.93
CA GLU A 60 -9.03 20.46 -23.91
C GLU A 60 -8.47 19.30 -23.06
N VAL A 61 -7.18 18.97 -23.21
CA VAL A 61 -6.52 17.93 -22.42
C VAL A 61 -6.51 18.31 -20.93
N PHE A 62 -6.26 19.58 -20.62
CA PHE A 62 -6.34 20.09 -19.25
C PHE A 62 -7.77 19.97 -18.69
N ASP A 63 -8.79 20.45 -19.39
CA ASP A 63 -10.18 20.38 -18.93
C ASP A 63 -10.70 18.94 -18.80
N LYS A 64 -10.24 18.03 -19.67
CA LYS A 64 -10.52 16.59 -19.59
C LYS A 64 -9.83 15.93 -18.39
N SER A 65 -8.58 16.29 -18.10
CA SER A 65 -7.86 15.87 -16.87
C SER A 65 -8.55 16.40 -15.61
N GLN A 66 -8.93 17.68 -15.58
CA GLN A 66 -9.67 18.28 -14.48
C GLN A 66 -11.05 17.61 -14.31
N ALA A 67 -11.74 17.27 -15.40
CA ALA A 67 -13.00 16.52 -15.35
C ALA A 67 -12.83 15.09 -14.80
N TYR A 68 -11.76 14.39 -15.17
CA TYR A 68 -11.40 13.06 -14.63
C TYR A 68 -11.06 13.13 -13.14
N GLY A 69 -10.20 14.07 -12.73
CA GLY A 69 -9.86 14.28 -11.33
C GLY A 69 -11.08 14.64 -10.47
N ARG A 70 -11.95 15.53 -10.95
CA ARG A 70 -13.23 15.85 -10.28
C ARG A 70 -14.19 14.65 -10.22
N ALA A 71 -14.19 13.76 -11.22
CA ALA A 71 -14.99 12.54 -11.19
C ALA A 71 -14.45 11.54 -10.15
N LYS A 72 -13.14 11.28 -10.15
CA LYS A 72 -12.45 10.47 -9.12
C LYS A 72 -12.72 10.97 -7.71
N ALA A 73 -12.53 12.27 -7.46
CA ALA A 73 -12.76 12.87 -6.14
C ALA A 73 -14.22 12.75 -5.67
N LYS A 74 -15.20 12.91 -6.56
CA LYS A 74 -16.63 12.68 -6.24
C LYS A 74 -16.90 11.21 -5.89
N PHE A 75 -16.40 10.28 -6.69
CA PHE A 75 -16.57 8.84 -6.44
C PHE A 75 -15.95 8.43 -5.10
N GLY A 76 -14.71 8.86 -4.82
CA GLY A 76 -14.03 8.58 -3.54
C GLY A 76 -14.71 9.17 -2.31
N PHE A 77 -15.42 10.30 -2.46
CA PHE A 77 -16.25 10.82 -1.39
C PHE A 77 -17.45 9.91 -1.09
N TYR A 78 -18.19 9.46 -2.11
CA TYR A 78 -19.33 8.56 -1.93
C TYR A 78 -18.93 7.15 -1.45
N ASP A 79 -17.89 6.56 -2.05
CA ASP A 79 -17.31 5.29 -1.60
C ASP A 79 -16.78 5.40 -0.16
N GLY A 80 -16.14 6.53 0.17
CA GLY A 80 -15.72 6.85 1.53
C GLY A 80 -16.86 6.89 2.54
N ILE A 81 -17.99 7.54 2.21
CA ILE A 81 -19.21 7.51 3.05
C ILE A 81 -19.70 6.07 3.21
N TRP A 82 -19.83 5.33 2.10
CA TRP A 82 -20.32 3.94 2.11
C TRP A 82 -19.46 3.03 2.99
N ASN A 83 -18.14 3.13 2.88
CA ASN A 83 -17.19 2.35 3.67
C ASN A 83 -17.17 2.79 5.16
N GLN A 84 -17.30 4.08 5.45
CA GLN A 84 -17.42 4.56 6.84
C GLN A 84 -18.75 4.14 7.49
N MET A 85 -19.86 4.13 6.74
CA MET A 85 -21.16 3.62 7.21
C MET A 85 -21.10 2.13 7.52
N GLN A 86 -20.51 1.32 6.64
CA GLN A 86 -20.29 -0.11 6.89
C GLN A 86 -19.44 -0.34 8.14
N ASN A 87 -18.36 0.41 8.32
CA ASN A 87 -17.51 0.25 9.51
C ASN A 87 -18.20 0.65 10.82
N LEU A 88 -18.87 1.80 10.83
CA LEU A 88 -19.62 2.23 11.99
C LEU A 88 -20.73 1.23 12.34
N ALA A 89 -21.41 0.66 11.34
CA ALA A 89 -22.35 -0.44 11.55
C ALA A 89 -21.67 -1.73 12.07
N PHE A 90 -20.50 -2.09 11.53
CA PHE A 90 -19.74 -3.28 11.93
C PHE A 90 -19.39 -3.27 13.42
N PHE A 91 -18.90 -2.14 13.92
CA PHE A 91 -18.62 -1.96 15.34
C PHE A 91 -19.90 -1.72 16.16
N GLN A 92 -20.79 -0.82 15.75
CA GLN A 92 -21.97 -0.46 16.56
C GLN A 92 -22.92 -1.64 16.78
N PHE A 93 -23.07 -2.53 15.80
CA PHE A 93 -23.90 -3.73 15.91
C PHE A 93 -23.14 -4.99 16.34
N ASP A 94 -21.88 -4.87 16.76
CA ASP A 94 -21.02 -6.00 17.20
C ASP A 94 -21.04 -7.17 16.19
N LEU A 95 -20.80 -6.85 14.91
CA LEU A 95 -20.77 -7.86 13.85
C LEU A 95 -19.54 -8.77 13.98
N LEU A 96 -18.45 -8.29 14.60
CA LEU A 96 -17.22 -9.06 14.81
C LEU A 96 -17.44 -10.37 15.61
N PRO A 97 -17.98 -10.36 16.86
CA PRO A 97 -18.29 -11.60 17.58
C PRO A 97 -19.42 -12.42 16.94
N LYS A 98 -20.35 -11.78 16.20
CA LYS A 98 -21.41 -12.48 15.46
C LYS A 98 -20.85 -13.31 14.29
N LEU A 99 -19.95 -12.73 13.50
CA LEU A 99 -19.22 -13.43 12.43
C LEU A 99 -18.29 -14.51 12.99
N TRP A 100 -17.64 -14.28 14.13
CA TRP A 100 -16.85 -15.29 14.83
C TRP A 100 -17.73 -16.49 15.26
N SER A 101 -18.89 -16.26 15.88
CA SER A 101 -19.82 -17.33 16.25
C SER A 101 -20.37 -18.07 15.02
N TRP A 102 -20.67 -17.35 13.94
CA TRP A 102 -21.19 -17.92 12.70
C TRP A 102 -20.14 -18.77 11.96
N SER A 103 -18.88 -18.32 11.87
CA SER A 103 -17.80 -19.09 11.22
C SER A 103 -17.44 -20.35 12.00
N GLY A 104 -17.54 -20.32 13.34
CA GLY A 104 -17.39 -21.49 14.19
C GLY A 104 -18.50 -22.52 13.97
N LYS A 105 -19.76 -22.07 13.86
CA LYS A 105 -20.90 -22.93 13.50
C LYS A 105 -20.77 -23.51 12.09
N LEU A 106 -20.24 -22.74 11.15
CA LEU A 106 -19.97 -23.21 9.78
C LEU A 106 -18.88 -24.29 9.77
N LEU A 107 -17.78 -24.07 10.48
CA LEU A 107 -16.70 -25.05 10.66
C LEU A 107 -17.25 -26.36 11.26
N LEU A 108 -17.94 -26.29 12.40
CA LEU A 108 -18.47 -27.47 13.10
C LEU A 108 -19.54 -28.24 12.30
N ARG A 109 -20.18 -27.61 11.31
CA ARG A 109 -21.18 -28.26 10.44
C ARG A 109 -20.58 -29.05 9.26
N TRP A 110 -19.40 -28.64 8.77
CA TRP A 110 -18.85 -29.16 7.50
C TRP A 110 -17.43 -29.73 7.59
N ALA A 111 -16.66 -29.40 8.64
CA ALA A 111 -15.30 -29.89 8.82
C ALA A 111 -15.27 -31.11 9.78
N PRO A 112 -14.41 -32.13 9.51
CA PRO A 112 -14.17 -33.22 10.45
C PRO A 112 -13.69 -32.73 11.82
N VAL A 113 -13.99 -33.47 12.88
CA VAL A 113 -13.66 -33.11 14.28
C VAL A 113 -12.17 -32.79 14.48
N ALA A 114 -11.26 -33.45 13.75
CA ALA A 114 -9.83 -33.15 13.77
C ALA A 114 -9.47 -31.69 13.42
N PHE A 115 -10.36 -30.97 12.73
CA PHE A 115 -10.19 -29.56 12.37
C PHE A 115 -10.93 -28.58 13.29
N SER A 116 -11.55 -29.01 14.40
CA SER A 116 -12.36 -28.14 15.29
C SER A 116 -11.55 -27.13 16.15
N GLY A 117 -10.28 -26.88 15.83
CA GLY A 117 -9.39 -26.01 16.60
C GLY A 117 -9.39 -24.53 16.17
N GLU A 118 -8.94 -23.66 17.08
CA GLU A 118 -8.80 -22.20 16.89
C GLU A 118 -8.15 -21.79 15.55
N ILE A 119 -7.15 -22.55 15.08
CA ILE A 119 -6.46 -22.28 13.82
C ILE A 119 -7.45 -22.35 12.64
N SER A 120 -8.23 -23.43 12.56
CA SER A 120 -9.20 -23.66 11.49
C SER A 120 -10.38 -22.70 11.59
N HIS A 121 -10.81 -22.38 12.81
CA HIS A 121 -11.85 -21.37 13.06
C HIS A 121 -11.38 -19.98 12.61
N SER A 122 -10.14 -19.61 12.93
CA SER A 122 -9.49 -18.38 12.46
C SER A 122 -9.41 -18.33 10.92
N ILE A 123 -9.08 -19.44 10.28
CA ILE A 123 -9.04 -19.56 8.82
C ILE A 123 -10.43 -19.36 8.21
N VAL A 124 -11.45 -20.10 8.65
CA VAL A 124 -12.82 -19.96 8.13
C VAL A 124 -13.35 -18.53 8.37
N PHE A 125 -13.13 -17.97 9.56
CA PHE A 125 -13.50 -16.59 9.90
C PHE A 125 -12.87 -15.55 8.95
N VAL A 126 -11.56 -15.64 8.71
CA VAL A 126 -10.86 -14.74 7.80
C VAL A 126 -11.33 -14.93 6.36
N LEU A 127 -11.39 -16.16 5.85
CA LEU A 127 -11.83 -16.43 4.48
C LEU A 127 -13.28 -15.99 4.23
N SER A 128 -14.19 -16.22 5.17
CA SER A 128 -15.58 -15.78 5.06
C SER A 128 -15.72 -14.25 5.09
N THR A 129 -14.90 -13.54 5.88
CA THR A 129 -14.98 -12.07 5.88
C THR A 129 -14.28 -11.44 4.66
N ILE A 130 -13.27 -12.11 4.09
CA ILE A 130 -12.73 -11.75 2.77
C ILE A 130 -13.85 -11.79 1.72
N LEU A 131 -14.63 -12.88 1.68
CA LEU A 131 -15.79 -12.96 0.78
C LEU A 131 -16.83 -11.86 1.06
N LEU A 132 -17.16 -11.61 2.33
CA LEU A 132 -18.13 -10.57 2.71
C LEU A 132 -17.67 -9.18 2.23
N ASN A 133 -16.43 -8.80 2.51
CA ASN A 133 -15.88 -7.52 2.08
C ASN A 133 -15.74 -7.44 0.54
N GLN A 134 -15.45 -8.55 -0.13
CA GLN A 134 -15.40 -8.62 -1.58
C GLN A 134 -16.80 -8.45 -2.22
N ILE A 135 -17.85 -8.97 -1.59
CA ILE A 135 -19.25 -8.77 -2.02
C ILE A 135 -19.68 -7.32 -1.79
N LEU A 136 -19.38 -6.75 -0.62
CA LEU A 136 -19.77 -5.38 -0.25
C LEU A 136 -19.05 -4.29 -1.08
N SER A 137 -17.81 -4.55 -1.51
CA SER A 137 -17.04 -3.68 -2.40
C SER A 137 -17.34 -3.86 -3.88
N LEU A 138 -17.97 -4.98 -4.29
CA LEU A 138 -18.23 -5.29 -5.70
C LEU A 138 -19.02 -4.18 -6.45
N PRO A 139 -20.08 -3.54 -5.89
CA PRO A 139 -20.77 -2.45 -6.59
C PRO A 139 -19.87 -1.24 -6.85
N SER A 140 -18.99 -0.91 -5.89
CA SER A 140 -18.02 0.18 -6.00
C SER A 140 -16.96 -0.12 -7.07
N SER A 141 -16.42 -1.35 -7.08
CA SER A 141 -15.46 -1.82 -8.08
C SER A 141 -16.06 -1.86 -9.49
N VAL A 142 -17.29 -2.36 -9.65
CA VAL A 142 -18.01 -2.38 -10.93
C VAL A 142 -18.28 -0.96 -11.43
N TYR A 143 -18.71 -0.03 -10.57
CA TYR A 143 -18.90 1.37 -10.94
C TYR A 143 -17.58 2.02 -11.37
N HIS A 144 -16.49 1.81 -10.61
CA HIS A 144 -15.17 2.35 -10.94
C HIS A 144 -14.73 1.90 -12.34
N THR A 145 -14.71 0.60 -12.61
CA THR A 145 -14.23 0.06 -13.88
C THR A 145 -15.17 0.35 -15.06
N PHE A 146 -16.47 0.05 -14.93
CA PHE A 146 -17.41 0.06 -16.06
C PHE A 146 -18.20 1.36 -16.23
N VAL A 147 -18.13 2.31 -15.28
CA VAL A 147 -18.75 3.65 -15.40
C VAL A 147 -17.71 4.76 -15.35
N LEU A 148 -16.85 4.80 -14.34
CA LEU A 148 -15.88 5.89 -14.18
C LEU A 148 -14.73 5.80 -15.19
N GLU A 149 -13.94 4.73 -15.18
CA GLU A 149 -12.79 4.56 -16.08
C GLU A 149 -13.23 4.34 -17.54
N ALA A 150 -14.40 3.72 -17.76
CA ALA A 150 -15.02 3.62 -19.08
C ALA A 150 -15.37 5.00 -19.67
N LYS A 151 -15.92 5.93 -18.88
CA LYS A 151 -16.31 7.27 -19.33
C LYS A 151 -15.14 8.10 -19.88
N PHE A 152 -13.92 7.86 -19.41
CA PHE A 152 -12.72 8.56 -19.87
C PHE A 152 -11.89 7.75 -20.89
N GLY A 153 -12.36 6.57 -21.27
CA GLY A 153 -11.72 5.70 -22.27
C GLY A 153 -10.57 4.83 -21.73
N PHE A 154 -10.35 4.81 -20.41
CA PHE A 154 -9.26 4.06 -19.78
C PHE A 154 -9.55 2.57 -19.65
N ASN A 155 -10.80 2.19 -19.33
CA ASN A 155 -11.15 0.78 -19.18
C ASN A 155 -11.05 0.03 -20.52
N LYS A 156 -10.30 -1.07 -20.53
CA LYS A 156 -10.23 -2.03 -21.63
C LYS A 156 -10.66 -3.45 -21.21
N GLN A 157 -11.03 -3.66 -19.94
CA GLN A 157 -11.53 -4.95 -19.45
C GLN A 157 -12.95 -5.24 -19.95
N THR A 158 -13.17 -6.46 -20.43
CA THR A 158 -14.51 -7.02 -20.63
C THR A 158 -15.09 -7.52 -19.29
N PRO A 159 -16.43 -7.62 -19.13
CA PRO A 159 -17.03 -8.22 -17.93
C PRO A 159 -16.57 -9.66 -17.67
N GLN A 160 -16.33 -10.44 -18.73
CA GLN A 160 -15.77 -11.78 -18.62
C GLN A 160 -14.36 -11.77 -18.04
N LEU A 161 -13.48 -10.87 -18.50
CA LEU A 161 -12.11 -10.74 -17.96
C LEU A 161 -12.14 -10.28 -16.50
N PHE A 162 -12.99 -9.31 -16.16
CA PHE A 162 -13.17 -8.83 -14.79
C PHE A 162 -13.60 -9.94 -13.83
N ILE A 163 -14.63 -10.72 -14.20
CA ILE A 163 -15.08 -11.88 -13.40
C ILE A 163 -14.00 -12.97 -13.33
N THR A 164 -13.26 -13.21 -14.42
CA THR A 164 -12.17 -14.19 -14.45
C THR A 164 -11.02 -13.79 -13.52
N ASP A 165 -10.61 -12.52 -13.54
CA ASP A 165 -9.57 -11.99 -12.64
C ASP A 165 -10.02 -12.00 -11.18
N LEU A 166 -11.29 -11.70 -10.90
CA LEU A 166 -11.89 -11.80 -9.57
C LEU A 166 -11.83 -13.24 -9.04
N ILE A 167 -12.26 -14.24 -9.82
CA ILE A 167 -12.22 -15.66 -9.44
C ILE A 167 -10.78 -16.14 -9.24
N LYS A 168 -9.85 -15.78 -10.14
CA LYS A 168 -8.42 -16.10 -10.00
C LYS A 168 -7.81 -15.51 -8.73
N THR A 169 -8.13 -14.26 -8.42
CA THR A 169 -7.68 -13.57 -7.20
C THR A 169 -8.21 -14.28 -5.97
N GLN A 170 -9.51 -14.60 -5.95
CA GLN A 170 -10.15 -15.28 -4.81
C GLN A 170 -9.58 -16.69 -4.59
N LEU A 171 -9.35 -17.45 -5.66
CA LEU A 171 -8.71 -18.77 -5.60
C LEU A 171 -7.30 -18.68 -5.04
N LEU A 172 -6.47 -17.76 -5.56
CA LEU A 172 -5.11 -17.53 -5.06
C LEU A 172 -5.10 -17.13 -3.58
N THR A 173 -6.02 -16.25 -3.16
CA THR A 173 -6.20 -15.90 -1.74
C THR A 173 -6.58 -17.11 -0.89
N PHE A 174 -7.47 -17.98 -1.37
CA PHE A 174 -7.86 -19.21 -0.68
C PHE A 174 -6.76 -20.27 -0.64
N THR A 175 -5.84 -20.30 -1.61
CA THR A 175 -4.64 -21.15 -1.55
C THR A 175 -3.58 -20.59 -0.59
N MET A 176 -3.36 -19.27 -0.60
CA MET A 176 -2.21 -18.65 0.10
C MET A 176 -2.50 -18.27 1.56
N VAL A 177 -3.70 -17.76 1.88
CA VAL A 177 -4.00 -17.26 3.23
C VAL A 177 -4.04 -18.37 4.30
N PRO A 178 -4.67 -19.54 4.08
CA PRO A 178 -4.73 -20.58 5.10
C PRO A 178 -3.37 -21.08 5.63
N PRO A 179 -2.36 -21.44 4.81
CA PRO A 179 -1.06 -21.87 5.33
C PRO A 179 -0.30 -20.72 6.03
N ILE A 180 -0.42 -19.47 5.55
CA ILE A 180 0.19 -18.30 6.19
C ILE A 180 -0.43 -18.07 7.58
N LEU A 181 -1.75 -18.11 7.69
CA LEU A 181 -2.47 -17.90 8.95
C LEU A 181 -2.28 -19.08 9.91
N ALA A 182 -2.21 -20.32 9.41
CA ALA A 182 -1.86 -21.49 10.21
C ALA A 182 -0.44 -21.35 10.81
N ALA A 183 0.55 -20.97 9.99
CA ALA A 183 1.92 -20.75 10.44
C ALA A 183 2.01 -19.60 11.47
N PHE A 184 1.37 -18.46 11.21
CA PHE A 184 1.27 -17.33 12.14
C PHE A 184 0.71 -17.78 13.50
N THR A 185 -0.45 -18.44 13.49
CA THR A 185 -1.15 -18.89 14.71
C THR A 185 -0.36 -19.96 15.47
N ALA A 186 0.32 -20.87 14.75
CA ALA A 186 1.19 -21.88 15.35
C ALA A 186 2.46 -21.27 15.98
N ILE A 187 3.08 -20.27 15.35
CA ILE A 187 4.25 -19.57 15.89
C ILE A 187 3.89 -18.88 17.21
N VAL A 188 2.80 -18.11 17.26
CA VAL A 188 2.42 -17.39 18.49
C VAL A 188 2.14 -18.35 19.64
N ARG A 189 1.37 -19.42 19.39
CA ARG A 189 1.07 -20.45 20.42
C ARG A 189 2.29 -21.24 20.89
N ARG A 190 3.35 -21.38 20.07
CA ARG A 190 4.55 -22.16 20.43
C ARG A 190 5.69 -21.33 21.03
N SER A 191 5.76 -20.03 20.75
CA SER A 191 6.91 -19.19 21.09
C SER A 191 6.79 -18.37 22.38
N GLY A 192 5.62 -18.34 23.04
CA GLY A 192 5.41 -17.61 24.30
C GLY A 192 5.76 -16.11 24.22
N ASP A 193 6.26 -15.51 25.29
CA ASP A 193 6.68 -14.09 25.35
C ASP A 193 7.63 -13.66 24.19
N GLY A 194 8.37 -14.59 23.58
CA GLY A 194 9.29 -14.32 22.47
C GLY A 194 8.65 -14.29 21.08
N PHE A 195 7.34 -14.52 20.94
CA PHE A 195 6.69 -14.77 19.65
C PHE A 195 6.95 -13.71 18.57
N PHE A 196 7.05 -12.44 18.95
CA PHE A 196 7.19 -11.31 18.03
C PHE A 196 8.47 -11.41 17.16
N TYR A 197 9.55 -11.97 17.71
CA TYR A 197 10.80 -12.18 16.95
C TYR A 197 10.63 -13.29 15.90
N TYR A 198 9.94 -14.38 16.25
CA TYR A 198 9.68 -15.49 15.33
C TYR A 198 8.66 -15.12 14.26
N LEU A 199 7.62 -14.35 14.61
CA LEU A 199 6.69 -13.75 13.63
C LEU A 199 7.41 -12.79 12.68
N TRP A 200 8.28 -11.93 13.19
CA TRP A 200 9.09 -11.03 12.36
C TRP A 200 9.98 -11.82 11.39
N LEU A 201 10.69 -12.86 11.87
CA LEU A 201 11.55 -13.69 11.02
C LEU A 201 10.74 -14.46 9.96
N PHE A 202 9.58 -15.01 10.33
CA PHE A 202 8.65 -15.65 9.40
C PHE A 202 8.10 -14.67 8.36
N GLY A 203 7.65 -13.49 8.78
CA GLY A 203 7.14 -12.43 7.91
C GLY A 203 8.20 -11.89 6.94
N ALA A 204 9.44 -11.72 7.41
CA ALA A 204 10.57 -11.33 6.57
C ALA A 204 10.92 -12.41 5.53
N GLY A 205 10.93 -13.69 5.95
CA GLY A 205 11.14 -14.82 5.04
C GLY A 205 10.02 -14.94 3.99
N LEU A 206 8.77 -14.82 4.42
CA LEU A 206 7.59 -14.81 3.56
C LEU A 206 7.61 -13.62 2.59
N GLN A 207 8.03 -12.43 3.01
CA GLN A 207 8.19 -11.27 2.13
C GLN A 207 9.26 -11.51 1.06
N VAL A 208 10.42 -12.07 1.41
CA VAL A 208 11.48 -12.42 0.45
C VAL A 208 11.04 -13.53 -0.52
N PHE A 209 10.27 -14.50 -0.03
CA PHE A 209 9.62 -15.52 -0.86
C PHE A 209 8.63 -14.87 -1.85
N MET A 210 7.73 -13.99 -1.38
CA MET A 210 6.74 -13.32 -2.23
C MET A 210 7.38 -12.37 -3.25
N ILE A 211 8.44 -11.63 -2.90
CA ILE A 211 9.27 -10.84 -3.85
C ILE A 211 9.72 -11.70 -5.04
N THR A 212 10.05 -12.97 -4.77
CA THR A 212 10.61 -13.89 -5.77
C THR A 212 9.51 -14.60 -6.55
N ILE A 213 8.47 -15.08 -5.88
CA ILE A 213 7.39 -15.90 -6.46
C ILE A 213 6.34 -15.07 -7.19
N TYR A 214 6.07 -13.82 -6.76
CA TYR A 214 5.05 -12.98 -7.38
C TYR A 214 5.24 -12.80 -8.91
N PRO A 215 6.40 -12.33 -9.41
CA PRO A 215 6.57 -12.11 -10.85
C PRO A 215 6.73 -13.42 -11.65
N ILE A 216 7.14 -14.53 -11.01
CA ILE A 216 7.41 -15.82 -11.67
C ILE A 216 6.14 -16.67 -11.79
N VAL A 217 5.29 -16.68 -10.76
CA VAL A 217 4.13 -17.61 -10.67
C VAL A 217 2.81 -16.88 -10.64
N ILE A 218 2.70 -15.77 -9.90
CA ILE A 218 1.40 -15.08 -9.71
C ILE A 218 1.09 -14.19 -10.91
N LEU A 219 2.03 -13.33 -11.31
CA LEU A 219 1.84 -12.36 -12.38
C LEU A 219 1.44 -13.00 -13.74
N PRO A 220 2.04 -14.14 -14.19
CA PRO A 220 1.66 -14.80 -15.44
C PRO A 220 0.24 -15.39 -15.46
N LEU A 221 -0.40 -15.62 -14.30
CA LEU A 221 -1.80 -16.07 -14.23
C LEU A 221 -2.77 -14.96 -14.69
N PHE A 222 -2.34 -13.70 -14.61
CA PHE A 222 -3.15 -12.53 -14.96
C PHE A 222 -2.72 -11.92 -16.30
N ASN A 223 -1.43 -11.68 -16.51
CA ASN A 223 -0.88 -10.96 -17.66
C ASN A 223 0.05 -11.87 -18.48
N LYS A 224 0.04 -11.76 -19.81
CA LYS A 224 1.07 -12.37 -20.66
C LYS A 224 2.35 -11.54 -20.51
N LEU A 225 3.45 -12.21 -20.17
CA LEU A 225 4.80 -11.69 -20.35
C LEU A 225 5.37 -12.34 -21.62
N SER A 226 5.88 -11.52 -22.54
CA SER A 226 6.64 -11.96 -23.71
C SER A 226 8.01 -11.29 -23.72
N PRO A 227 9.07 -11.92 -24.25
CA PRO A 227 10.35 -11.24 -24.49
C PRO A 227 10.16 -9.97 -25.32
N LEU A 228 10.98 -8.95 -25.07
CA LEU A 228 11.07 -7.78 -25.93
C LEU A 228 11.67 -8.17 -27.29
N GLU A 229 11.06 -7.69 -28.36
CA GLU A 229 11.49 -7.93 -29.75
C GLU A 229 12.90 -7.35 -30.02
N GLU A 230 13.61 -7.93 -30.99
CA GLU A 230 14.91 -7.41 -31.42
C GLU A 230 14.74 -6.07 -32.16
N GLY A 231 15.45 -5.04 -31.71
CA GLY A 231 15.34 -3.69 -32.28
C GLY A 231 16.04 -2.64 -31.43
N GLN A 232 16.02 -1.39 -31.88
CA GLN A 232 16.76 -0.29 -31.25
C GLN A 232 16.48 -0.15 -29.74
N LEU A 233 15.20 -0.23 -29.33
CA LEU A 233 14.83 -0.13 -27.91
C LEU A 233 15.48 -1.21 -27.04
N LYS A 234 15.63 -2.43 -27.55
CA LYS A 234 16.33 -3.50 -26.83
C LYS A 234 17.82 -3.18 -26.70
N THR A 235 18.47 -2.79 -27.80
CA THR A 235 19.90 -2.42 -27.81
C THR A 235 20.19 -1.27 -26.85
N ASP A 236 19.44 -0.17 -26.93
CA ASP A 236 19.65 1.03 -26.12
C ASP A 236 19.45 0.75 -24.62
N VAL A 237 18.46 -0.09 -24.26
CA VAL A 237 18.20 -0.51 -22.87
C VAL A 237 19.27 -1.48 -22.36
N GLU A 238 19.74 -2.41 -23.18
CA GLU A 238 20.85 -3.28 -22.82
C GLU A 238 22.15 -2.49 -22.62
N ASP A 239 22.44 -1.50 -23.46
CA ASP A 239 23.65 -0.68 -23.35
C ASP A 239 23.58 0.30 -22.17
N LEU A 240 22.40 0.82 -21.83
CA LEU A 240 22.16 1.51 -20.57
C LEU A 240 22.40 0.58 -19.36
N ALA A 241 21.92 -0.67 -19.41
CA ALA A 241 22.15 -1.65 -18.36
C ALA A 241 23.65 -2.01 -18.21
N LYS A 242 24.37 -2.21 -19.32
CA LYS A 242 25.84 -2.42 -19.35
C LYS A 242 26.58 -1.22 -18.75
N LYS A 243 26.26 0.01 -19.19
CA LYS A 243 26.81 1.30 -18.70
C LYS A 243 26.63 1.47 -17.19
N LEU A 244 25.52 0.98 -16.62
CA LEU A 244 25.22 1.06 -15.19
C LEU A 244 25.65 -0.18 -14.38
N THR A 245 26.27 -1.19 -15.01
CA THR A 245 26.57 -2.51 -14.41
C THR A 245 25.34 -3.20 -13.77
N PHE A 246 24.16 -2.96 -14.34
CA PHE A 246 22.92 -3.58 -13.91
C PHE A 246 22.91 -5.07 -14.32
N PRO A 247 22.61 -6.01 -13.41
CA PRO A 247 22.63 -7.45 -13.70
C PRO A 247 21.36 -7.88 -14.47
N LEU A 248 21.21 -7.34 -15.68
CA LEU A 248 20.14 -7.69 -16.60
C LEU A 248 20.23 -9.17 -16.99
N HIS A 249 19.08 -9.83 -17.04
CA HIS A 249 18.93 -11.21 -17.50
C HIS A 249 18.07 -11.24 -18.76
N GLU A 250 16.84 -10.71 -18.71
CA GLU A 250 15.91 -10.63 -19.84
C GLU A 250 15.07 -9.32 -19.79
N LEU A 251 14.58 -8.88 -20.95
CA LEU A 251 13.61 -7.80 -21.11
C LEU A 251 12.26 -8.39 -21.51
N TYR A 252 11.18 -7.97 -20.86
CA TYR A 252 9.81 -8.40 -21.15
C TYR A 252 8.89 -7.23 -21.48
N VAL A 253 7.91 -7.50 -22.35
CA VAL A 253 6.70 -6.71 -22.53
C VAL A 253 5.55 -7.37 -21.77
N ILE A 254 4.68 -6.56 -21.15
CA ILE A 254 3.46 -7.02 -20.46
C ILE A 254 2.20 -6.50 -21.17
N ASP A 255 1.16 -7.33 -21.28
CA ASP A 255 -0.12 -7.03 -21.96
C ASP A 255 -1.06 -6.09 -21.16
N GLY A 256 -0.52 -4.98 -20.66
CA GLY A 256 -1.23 -3.99 -19.84
C GLY A 256 -2.45 -3.38 -20.55
N SER A 257 -2.37 -3.21 -21.88
CA SER A 257 -3.47 -2.75 -22.74
C SER A 257 -4.75 -3.57 -22.59
N ARG A 258 -4.65 -4.87 -22.24
CA ARG A 258 -5.79 -5.78 -22.03
C ARG A 258 -6.65 -5.38 -20.82
N ARG A 259 -6.18 -4.47 -19.97
CA ARG A 259 -6.89 -3.99 -18.78
C ARG A 259 -7.12 -2.49 -18.79
N SER A 260 -6.09 -1.71 -19.12
CA SER A 260 -6.16 -0.25 -19.09
C SER A 260 -5.30 0.39 -20.16
N ALA A 261 -5.73 1.54 -20.67
CA ALA A 261 -4.92 2.35 -21.59
C ALA A 261 -3.70 3.05 -20.93
N HIS A 262 -3.48 2.84 -19.62
CA HIS A 262 -2.39 3.40 -18.84
C HIS A 262 -1.03 2.75 -19.12
N SER A 263 0.06 3.52 -18.94
CA SER A 263 1.44 3.15 -19.31
C SER A 263 2.39 3.19 -18.10
N ASN A 264 3.29 2.22 -17.98
CA ASN A 264 4.18 2.05 -16.82
C ASN A 264 5.43 1.20 -17.17
N ALA A 265 6.44 1.17 -16.29
CA ALA A 265 7.60 0.27 -16.36
C ALA A 265 8.05 -0.15 -14.95
N TYR A 266 8.75 -1.28 -14.82
CA TYR A 266 9.45 -1.65 -13.57
C TYR A 266 10.48 -2.75 -13.83
N PHE A 267 11.41 -2.96 -12.91
CA PHE A 267 12.30 -4.13 -12.89
C PHE A 267 11.92 -5.08 -11.75
N PHE A 268 12.20 -6.38 -11.89
CA PHE A 268 12.04 -7.38 -10.83
C PHE A 268 13.24 -8.33 -10.73
N GLY A 269 13.21 -9.24 -9.75
CA GLY A 269 14.16 -10.35 -9.63
C GLY A 269 15.17 -10.21 -8.50
N LEU A 270 16.00 -11.24 -8.36
CA LEU A 270 16.97 -11.39 -7.28
C LEU A 270 18.15 -10.40 -7.43
N PRO A 271 19.02 -10.22 -6.40
CA PRO A 271 20.13 -9.27 -6.48
C PRO A 271 21.14 -9.52 -7.61
N TRP A 272 21.19 -10.74 -8.16
CA TRP A 272 22.17 -11.24 -9.13
C TRP A 272 21.59 -11.59 -10.52
N LYS A 273 20.26 -11.56 -10.67
CA LYS A 273 19.54 -11.72 -11.95
C LYS A 273 18.29 -10.86 -11.90
N LYS A 274 18.20 -9.87 -12.80
CA LYS A 274 17.07 -8.94 -12.86
C LYS A 274 16.45 -8.90 -14.24
N HIS A 275 15.14 -8.75 -14.26
CA HIS A 275 14.33 -8.64 -15.47
C HIS A 275 13.72 -7.24 -15.49
N ILE A 276 13.58 -6.64 -16.66
CA ILE A 276 12.84 -5.37 -16.83
C ILE A 276 11.52 -5.71 -17.53
N VAL A 277 10.43 -5.10 -17.07
CA VAL A 277 9.08 -5.22 -17.64
C VAL A 277 8.64 -3.84 -18.10
N ILE A 278 8.34 -3.73 -19.39
CA ILE A 278 7.85 -2.51 -20.03
C ILE A 278 6.40 -2.77 -20.45
N TYR A 279 5.48 -1.84 -20.20
CA TYR A 279 4.10 -1.99 -20.67
C TYR A 279 4.03 -1.80 -22.19
N ASP A 280 3.22 -2.63 -22.85
CA ASP A 280 2.84 -2.47 -24.26
C ASP A 280 2.34 -1.05 -24.57
N THR A 281 1.50 -0.50 -23.68
CA THR A 281 0.99 0.89 -23.73
C THR A 281 2.05 1.97 -23.52
N LEU A 282 3.23 1.65 -22.98
CA LEU A 282 4.35 2.60 -22.89
C LEU A 282 5.12 2.62 -24.22
N ILE A 283 5.43 1.43 -24.76
CA ILE A 283 6.15 1.28 -26.04
C ILE A 283 5.33 1.89 -27.19
N ALA A 284 4.03 1.60 -27.26
CA ALA A 284 3.14 2.06 -28.33
C ALA A 284 2.79 3.57 -28.26
N LYS A 285 3.35 4.35 -27.32
CA LYS A 285 2.99 5.76 -27.09
C LYS A 285 4.18 6.66 -26.71
N SER A 286 5.41 6.19 -26.88
CA SER A 286 6.63 6.92 -26.51
C SER A 286 7.76 6.57 -27.48
N GLU A 287 8.60 7.54 -27.77
CA GLU A 287 9.80 7.33 -28.61
C GLU A 287 10.81 6.42 -27.88
N THR A 288 11.67 5.72 -28.62
CA THR A 288 12.70 4.84 -28.02
C THR A 288 13.51 5.54 -26.93
N GLN A 289 13.96 6.78 -27.17
CA GLN A 289 14.75 7.54 -26.19
C GLN A 289 13.93 7.96 -24.95
N GLU A 290 12.64 8.18 -25.10
CA GLU A 290 11.72 8.49 -23.99
C GLU A 290 11.53 7.27 -23.07
N VAL A 291 11.40 6.06 -23.63
CA VAL A 291 11.35 4.81 -22.86
C VAL A 291 12.70 4.54 -22.18
N VAL A 292 13.82 4.78 -22.86
CA VAL A 292 15.18 4.66 -22.29
C VAL A 292 15.39 5.67 -21.15
N ALA A 293 14.88 6.89 -21.27
CA ALA A 293 14.94 7.91 -20.21
C ALA A 293 14.12 7.54 -18.97
N VAL A 294 12.91 7.00 -19.16
CA VAL A 294 12.11 6.41 -18.07
C VAL A 294 12.88 5.28 -17.39
N LEU A 295 13.52 4.39 -18.16
CA LEU A 295 14.33 3.32 -17.60
C LEU A 295 15.62 3.80 -16.93
N ALA A 296 16.18 4.96 -17.32
CA ALA A 296 17.28 5.61 -16.60
C ALA A 296 16.84 6.12 -15.21
N HIS A 297 15.61 6.61 -15.07
CA HIS A 297 15.01 6.94 -13.77
C HIS A 297 14.83 5.67 -12.92
N GLU A 298 14.23 4.61 -13.47
CA GLU A 298 14.05 3.32 -12.76
C GLU A 298 15.38 2.72 -12.28
N LEU A 299 16.39 2.68 -13.15
CA LEU A 299 17.73 2.22 -12.80
C LEU A 299 18.42 3.15 -11.78
N GLY A 300 18.01 4.41 -11.67
CA GLY A 300 18.38 5.32 -10.58
C GLY A 300 17.92 4.84 -9.21
N HIS A 301 16.67 4.36 -9.08
CA HIS A 301 16.18 3.78 -7.83
C HIS A 301 16.98 2.55 -7.38
N TRP A 302 17.42 1.71 -8.32
CA TRP A 302 18.34 0.58 -8.05
C TRP A 302 19.77 1.04 -7.72
N SER A 303 20.31 1.98 -8.50
CA SER A 303 21.68 2.51 -8.40
C SER A 303 21.92 3.23 -7.07
N LEU A 304 20.93 3.94 -6.57
CA LEU A 304 20.94 4.59 -5.26
C LEU A 304 20.48 3.63 -4.13
N GLY A 305 19.79 2.53 -4.48
CA GLY A 305 19.36 1.48 -3.56
C GLY A 305 18.11 1.85 -2.76
N HIS A 306 17.20 2.64 -3.33
CA HIS A 306 15.97 3.10 -2.69
C HIS A 306 15.10 1.94 -2.20
N THR A 307 14.85 0.95 -3.07
CA THR A 307 14.13 -0.29 -2.75
C THR A 307 14.71 -1.03 -1.55
N THR A 308 16.04 -1.06 -1.41
CA THR A 308 16.74 -1.73 -0.31
C THR A 308 16.70 -0.93 0.99
N ARG A 309 16.67 0.40 0.92
CA ARG A 309 16.41 1.27 2.08
C ARG A 309 14.96 1.05 2.55
N LEU A 310 13.99 1.06 1.63
CA LEU A 310 12.58 0.81 1.94
C LEU A 310 12.38 -0.58 2.58
N PHE A 311 13.01 -1.64 2.05
CA PHE A 311 12.98 -2.97 2.70
C PHE A 311 13.54 -2.94 4.12
N ALA A 312 14.70 -2.31 4.34
CA ALA A 312 15.32 -2.27 5.67
C ALA A 312 14.46 -1.52 6.68
N ILE A 313 13.77 -0.44 6.27
CA ILE A 313 12.89 0.32 7.16
C ILE A 313 11.54 -0.40 7.35
N SER A 314 11.02 -1.11 6.34
CA SER A 314 9.83 -1.96 6.49
C SER A 314 10.08 -3.13 7.45
N GLN A 315 11.28 -3.72 7.46
CA GLN A 315 11.66 -4.71 8.48
C GLN A 315 11.68 -4.12 9.89
N ALA A 316 12.17 -2.89 10.05
CA ALA A 316 12.18 -2.21 11.35
C ALA A 316 10.75 -1.88 11.84
N HIS A 317 9.88 -1.42 10.93
CA HIS A 317 8.46 -1.20 11.20
C HIS A 317 7.74 -2.52 11.56
N PHE A 318 7.95 -3.60 10.81
CA PHE A 318 7.40 -4.92 11.16
C PHE A 318 7.86 -5.46 12.51
N PHE A 319 9.15 -5.35 12.82
CA PHE A 319 9.65 -5.73 14.14
C PHE A 319 8.97 -4.91 15.25
N TYR A 320 8.81 -3.60 15.04
CA TYR A 320 8.10 -2.71 15.95
C TYR A 320 6.62 -3.07 16.12
N ILE A 321 5.90 -3.34 15.02
CA ILE A 321 4.46 -3.70 15.05
C ILE A 321 4.26 -5.02 15.79
N PHE A 322 5.04 -6.08 15.51
CA PHE A 322 4.90 -7.34 16.26
C PHE A 322 5.35 -7.20 17.72
N ALA A 323 6.38 -6.41 18.02
CA ALA A 323 6.79 -6.13 19.40
C ALA A 323 5.69 -5.36 20.16
N LEU A 324 5.00 -4.43 19.50
CA LEU A 324 3.89 -3.68 20.08
C LEU A 324 2.63 -4.56 20.23
N PHE A 325 2.36 -5.49 19.31
CA PHE A 325 1.25 -6.45 19.44
C PHE A 325 1.33 -7.28 20.72
N SER A 326 2.54 -7.57 21.24
CA SER A 326 2.73 -8.25 22.53
C SER A 326 2.10 -7.53 23.74
N VAL A 327 1.86 -6.21 23.62
CA VAL A 327 1.17 -5.38 24.62
C VAL A 327 -0.35 -5.59 24.60
N PHE A 328 -0.92 -5.92 23.43
CA PHE A 328 -2.36 -5.97 23.19
C PHE A 328 -2.93 -7.39 23.16
N ILE A 329 -2.15 -8.39 22.71
CA ILE A 329 -2.61 -9.77 22.51
C ILE A 329 -3.31 -10.40 23.73
N ASN A 330 -2.92 -10.00 24.95
CA ASN A 330 -3.48 -10.49 26.21
C ASN A 330 -4.45 -9.52 26.91
N ASN A 331 -4.59 -8.28 26.42
CA ASN A 331 -5.34 -7.19 27.07
C ASN A 331 -6.84 -7.54 27.18
N LYS A 332 -7.33 -7.83 28.38
CA LYS A 332 -8.71 -8.27 28.61
C LYS A 332 -9.73 -7.17 28.29
N SER A 333 -9.44 -5.93 28.65
CA SER A 333 -10.33 -4.79 28.44
C SER A 333 -10.62 -4.55 26.96
N LEU A 334 -9.64 -4.77 26.07
CA LEU A 334 -9.81 -4.61 24.63
C LEU A 334 -10.81 -5.63 24.07
N TYR A 335 -10.60 -6.93 24.32
CA TYR A 335 -11.51 -7.97 23.81
C TYR A 335 -12.93 -7.80 24.38
N ALA A 336 -13.06 -7.47 25.67
CA ALA A 336 -14.36 -7.32 26.33
C ALA A 336 -15.21 -6.18 25.74
N ASP A 337 -14.61 -5.03 25.39
CA ASP A 337 -15.33 -3.87 24.82
C ASP A 337 -15.82 -4.11 23.37
N PHE A 338 -15.37 -5.19 22.73
CA PHE A 338 -15.85 -5.71 21.45
C PHE A 338 -16.63 -7.04 21.58
N GLY A 339 -17.10 -7.38 22.79
CA GLY A 339 -17.98 -8.53 23.06
C GLY A 339 -17.29 -9.88 23.26
N PHE A 340 -15.95 -9.93 23.28
CA PHE A 340 -15.18 -11.14 23.50
C PHE A 340 -14.82 -11.32 24.99
N PHE A 341 -15.81 -11.74 25.78
CA PHE A 341 -15.67 -11.88 27.24
C PHE A 341 -14.97 -13.17 27.69
N ASN A 342 -15.31 -14.30 27.06
CA ASN A 342 -14.87 -15.65 27.47
C ASN A 342 -13.70 -16.19 26.64
N GLU A 343 -13.63 -15.77 25.37
CA GLU A 343 -12.61 -16.18 24.40
C GLU A 343 -11.72 -14.98 24.05
N ARG A 344 -10.45 -15.25 23.73
CA ARG A 344 -9.52 -14.23 23.20
C ARG A 344 -8.79 -14.80 21.98
N PRO A 345 -9.47 -14.93 20.82
CA PRO A 345 -8.87 -15.55 19.64
C PRO A 345 -7.76 -14.66 19.08
N MET A 346 -6.58 -15.22 18.81
CA MET A 346 -5.40 -14.38 18.53
C MET A 346 -5.55 -13.53 17.26
N ILE A 347 -6.30 -14.02 16.25
CA ILE A 347 -6.60 -13.23 15.05
C ILE A 347 -7.45 -11.99 15.38
N ILE A 348 -8.49 -12.13 16.22
CA ILE A 348 -9.34 -11.02 16.67
C ILE A 348 -8.52 -9.95 17.39
N GLY A 349 -7.62 -10.37 18.29
CA GLY A 349 -6.72 -9.45 18.97
C GLY A 349 -5.79 -8.70 18.02
N PHE A 350 -5.34 -9.33 16.93
CA PHE A 350 -4.52 -8.67 15.90
C PHE A 350 -5.31 -7.62 15.11
N LEU A 351 -6.61 -7.86 14.84
CA LEU A 351 -7.47 -6.87 14.16
C LEU A 351 -7.62 -5.61 15.01
N LEU A 352 -8.12 -5.79 16.23
CA LEU A 352 -8.42 -4.71 17.17
C LEU A 352 -7.15 -3.93 17.55
N PHE A 353 -5.99 -4.60 17.55
CA PHE A 353 -4.68 -3.98 17.65
C PHE A 353 -4.34 -3.12 16.42
N SER A 354 -4.51 -3.62 15.19
CA SER A 354 -4.29 -2.86 13.96
C SER A 354 -5.18 -1.61 13.91
N ASP A 355 -6.44 -1.75 14.32
CA ASP A 355 -7.42 -0.67 14.32
C ASP A 355 -7.08 0.41 15.37
N ALA A 356 -6.55 0.00 16.53
CA ALA A 356 -6.03 0.92 17.56
C ALA A 356 -4.78 1.70 17.13
N LEU A 357 -4.05 1.25 16.10
CA LEU A 357 -2.86 1.93 15.57
C LEU A 357 -3.15 2.92 14.42
N ALA A 358 -4.38 3.01 13.91
CA ALA A 358 -4.70 3.83 12.74
C ALA A 358 -4.14 5.29 12.77
N PRO A 359 -4.17 6.05 13.89
CA PRO A 359 -3.57 7.39 13.94
C PRO A 359 -2.04 7.39 13.81
N MET A 360 -1.37 6.31 14.21
CA MET A 360 0.07 6.14 14.00
C MET A 360 0.35 5.90 12.52
N ASP A 361 -0.45 5.05 11.86
CA ASP A 361 -0.28 4.74 10.44
C ASP A 361 -0.52 5.96 9.54
N MET A 362 -1.41 6.89 9.92
CA MET A 362 -1.54 8.20 9.24
C MET A 362 -0.23 9.01 9.25
N VAL A 363 0.51 9.01 10.37
CA VAL A 363 1.80 9.71 10.49
C VAL A 363 2.90 8.98 9.70
N ILE A 364 2.92 7.66 9.78
CA ILE A 364 3.86 6.79 9.04
C ILE A 364 3.65 6.97 7.52
N LYS A 365 2.40 6.97 7.03
CA LYS A 365 1.99 7.30 5.65
C LYS A 365 2.55 8.65 5.18
N LEU A 366 2.31 9.72 5.94
CA LEU A 366 2.81 11.07 5.62
C LEU A 366 4.34 11.11 5.51
N LEU A 367 5.06 10.57 6.50
CA LEU A 367 6.53 10.56 6.51
C LEU A 367 7.13 9.83 5.30
N MET A 368 6.37 8.92 4.69
CA MET A 368 6.86 8.06 3.61
C MET A 368 6.43 8.49 2.23
N ASN A 369 5.32 9.20 2.10
CA ASN A 369 5.09 10.03 0.92
C ASN A 369 6.11 11.18 0.86
N VAL A 370 6.61 11.70 2.00
CA VAL A 370 7.80 12.58 2.03
C VAL A 370 9.09 11.84 1.62
N LEU A 371 9.34 10.63 2.13
CA LEU A 371 10.56 9.87 1.77
C LEU A 371 10.57 9.42 0.29
N SER A 372 9.43 8.98 -0.21
CA SER A 372 9.23 8.55 -1.61
C SER A 372 9.48 9.70 -2.57
N ARG A 373 8.85 10.86 -2.35
CA ARG A 373 9.09 12.07 -3.17
C ARG A 373 10.55 12.49 -3.19
N ARG A 374 11.28 12.33 -2.07
CA ARG A 374 12.73 12.54 -2.03
C ARG A 374 13.52 11.53 -2.88
N TYR A 375 13.09 10.27 -2.94
CA TYR A 375 13.71 9.24 -3.78
C TYR A 375 13.42 9.45 -5.27
N GLU A 376 12.24 9.93 -5.63
CA GLU A 376 11.88 10.34 -7.00
C GLU A 376 12.78 11.46 -7.51
N PHE A 377 12.93 12.57 -6.76
CA PHE A 377 13.89 13.64 -7.12
C PHE A 377 15.35 13.14 -7.23
N GLN A 378 15.72 12.11 -6.46
CA GLN A 378 17.06 11.52 -6.52
C GLN A 378 17.23 10.61 -7.75
N ALA A 379 16.17 9.97 -8.24
CA ALA A 379 16.16 9.22 -9.50
C ALA A 379 16.10 10.15 -10.73
N ASP A 380 15.33 11.23 -10.67
CA ASP A 380 15.30 12.29 -11.69
C ASP A 380 16.68 12.94 -11.87
N ALA A 381 17.34 13.33 -10.77
CA ALA A 381 18.70 13.85 -10.80
C ALA A 381 19.74 12.83 -11.31
N PHE A 382 19.50 11.52 -11.11
CA PHE A 382 20.35 10.46 -11.63
C PHE A 382 20.20 10.28 -13.16
N ALA A 383 18.96 10.26 -13.67
CA ALA A 383 18.68 10.20 -15.11
C ALA A 383 19.23 11.44 -15.85
N ARG A 384 19.02 12.63 -15.28
CA ARG A 384 19.66 13.88 -15.73
C ARG A 384 21.19 13.77 -15.76
N GLY A 385 21.79 13.20 -14.71
CA GLY A 385 23.23 12.94 -14.62
C GLY A 385 23.78 11.94 -15.66
N LEU A 386 22.92 11.24 -16.40
CA LEU A 386 23.29 10.36 -17.52
C LEU A 386 23.09 10.98 -18.91
N GLY A 387 22.45 12.16 -18.98
CA GLY A 387 22.15 12.92 -20.20
C GLY A 387 20.67 13.08 -20.51
N TYR A 388 19.79 12.22 -19.98
CA TYR A 388 18.38 12.08 -20.40
C TYR A 388 17.42 13.15 -19.85
N SER A 389 17.87 14.40 -19.64
CA SER A 389 17.04 15.44 -18.99
C SER A 389 15.83 15.83 -19.84
N GLU A 390 16.03 16.03 -21.14
CA GLU A 390 14.96 16.43 -22.07
C GLU A 390 14.01 15.27 -22.39
N ASP A 391 14.53 14.07 -22.63
CA ASP A 391 13.73 12.86 -22.88
C ASP A 391 12.91 12.43 -21.67
N LEU A 392 13.44 12.62 -20.45
CA LEU A 392 12.67 12.43 -19.22
C LEU A 392 11.58 13.50 -19.09
N ALA A 393 11.87 14.77 -19.39
CA ALA A 393 10.83 15.81 -19.38
C ALA A 393 9.69 15.50 -20.38
N ARG A 394 10.04 15.16 -21.63
CA ARG A 394 9.06 14.81 -22.68
C ARG A 394 8.23 13.58 -22.31
N SER A 395 8.85 12.51 -21.84
CA SER A 395 8.14 11.30 -21.38
C SER A 395 7.23 11.59 -20.18
N LEU A 396 7.68 12.35 -19.18
CA LEU A 396 6.84 12.74 -18.04
C LEU A 396 5.61 13.57 -18.48
N ILE A 397 5.77 14.51 -19.42
CA ILE A 397 4.67 15.30 -19.98
C ILE A 397 3.71 14.41 -20.78
N LYS A 398 4.21 13.60 -21.73
CA LYS A 398 3.40 12.65 -22.52
C LYS A 398 2.63 11.69 -21.61
N LEU A 399 3.25 11.12 -20.58
CA LEU A 399 2.61 10.19 -19.65
C LEU A 399 1.60 10.87 -18.71
N GLN A 400 1.79 12.14 -18.36
CA GLN A 400 0.80 12.91 -17.62
C GLN A 400 -0.45 13.16 -18.47
N ILE A 401 -0.27 13.56 -19.74
CA ILE A 401 -1.33 13.77 -20.74
C ILE A 401 -2.10 12.47 -20.97
N GLN A 402 -1.39 11.38 -21.32
CA GLN A 402 -1.99 10.10 -21.68
C GLN A 402 -2.76 9.43 -20.54
N ASN A 403 -2.32 9.61 -19.29
CA ASN A 403 -3.03 9.11 -18.11
C ASN A 403 -4.10 10.08 -17.56
N LEU A 404 -4.27 11.26 -18.20
CA LEU A 404 -5.08 12.39 -17.70
C LEU A 404 -4.78 12.77 -16.24
N SER A 405 -3.57 12.48 -15.77
CA SER A 405 -3.13 12.67 -14.39
C SER A 405 -3.20 14.14 -13.98
N THR A 406 -3.52 14.38 -12.71
CA THR A 406 -3.75 15.72 -12.15
C THR A 406 -2.55 16.64 -12.35
N MET A 407 -2.70 17.63 -13.24
CA MET A 407 -1.65 18.54 -13.70
C MET A 407 -1.05 19.43 -12.61
N ASP A 408 -1.85 19.79 -11.59
CA ASP A 408 -1.43 20.53 -10.41
C ASP A 408 -2.40 20.26 -9.24
N ALA A 409 -1.95 20.46 -8.00
CA ALA A 409 -2.68 20.01 -6.81
C ALA A 409 -2.52 20.95 -5.60
N ASP A 410 -3.50 20.88 -4.69
CA ASP A 410 -3.40 21.51 -3.38
C ASP A 410 -2.19 20.93 -2.61
N TRP A 411 -1.33 21.82 -2.12
CA TRP A 411 -0.09 21.44 -1.44
C TRP A 411 -0.31 20.50 -0.25
N MET A 412 -1.42 20.63 0.48
CA MET A 412 -1.70 19.81 1.67
C MET A 412 -2.14 18.41 1.25
N TYR A 413 -3.00 18.30 0.24
CA TYR A 413 -3.37 17.03 -0.39
C TYR A 413 -2.15 16.32 -0.97
N ALA A 414 -1.38 17.01 -1.81
CA ALA A 414 -0.19 16.47 -2.47
C ALA A 414 0.87 15.98 -1.46
N ASN A 415 1.09 16.72 -0.36
CA ASN A 415 2.08 16.31 0.65
C ASN A 415 1.70 15.03 1.40
N TYR A 416 0.41 14.77 1.61
CA TYR A 416 -0.08 13.62 2.38
C TYR A 416 -0.42 12.41 1.50
N HIS A 417 -0.97 12.60 0.30
CA HIS A 417 -1.42 11.50 -0.57
C HIS A 417 -0.37 11.03 -1.59
N PHE A 418 0.37 11.94 -2.25
CA PHE A 418 1.21 11.55 -3.38
C PHE A 418 2.58 10.98 -2.96
N SER A 419 2.88 9.78 -3.46
CA SER A 419 4.23 9.18 -3.39
C SER A 419 5.23 9.80 -4.38
N HIS A 420 4.74 10.54 -5.38
CA HIS A 420 5.53 11.22 -6.41
C HIS A 420 5.37 12.75 -6.29
N PRO A 421 6.40 13.56 -6.59
CA PRO A 421 6.24 15.00 -6.70
C PRO A 421 5.34 15.34 -7.90
N ILE A 422 4.67 16.48 -7.87
CA ILE A 422 3.84 16.91 -9.00
C ILE A 422 4.72 17.22 -10.23
N LEU A 423 4.15 17.10 -11.44
CA LEU A 423 4.92 17.24 -12.68
C LEU A 423 5.74 18.55 -12.73
N THR A 424 5.14 19.66 -12.30
CA THR A 424 5.78 20.99 -12.25
C THR A 424 6.97 21.05 -11.28
N GLU A 425 6.96 20.29 -10.18
CA GLU A 425 8.11 20.15 -9.28
C GLU A 425 9.23 19.32 -9.93
N ARG A 426 8.88 18.22 -10.62
CA ARG A 426 9.86 17.33 -11.28
C ARG A 426 10.55 18.00 -12.45
N LEU A 427 9.80 18.63 -13.36
CA LEU A 427 10.34 19.41 -14.50
C LEU A 427 11.29 20.51 -14.03
N LYS A 428 10.95 21.18 -12.92
CA LYS A 428 11.84 22.18 -12.29
C LYS A 428 13.11 21.55 -11.69
N ALA A 429 13.04 20.37 -11.10
CA ALA A 429 14.20 19.70 -10.50
C ALA A 429 15.22 19.18 -11.54
N ILE A 430 14.78 18.92 -12.77
CA ILE A 430 15.65 18.54 -13.89
C ILE A 430 16.11 19.74 -14.75
N ASP A 431 15.84 20.98 -14.28
CA ASP A 431 16.08 22.25 -14.98
C ASP A 431 15.57 22.25 -16.43
N TRP A 432 14.38 21.69 -16.66
CA TRP A 432 13.73 21.74 -17.97
C TRP A 432 13.01 23.08 -18.20
N HIS A 433 13.05 23.57 -19.44
CA HIS A 433 12.42 24.80 -19.88
C HIS A 433 11.42 24.52 -21.01
N PRO A 434 10.25 25.22 -21.06
CA PRO A 434 9.28 25.06 -22.14
C PRO A 434 9.91 25.25 -23.52
N THR A 435 9.70 24.28 -24.40
CA THR A 435 10.31 24.28 -25.75
C THR A 435 9.39 24.89 -26.81
N GLY A 436 8.18 25.28 -26.42
CA GLY A 436 7.22 25.98 -27.28
C GLY A 436 6.52 25.09 -28.32
N LYS A 437 6.84 23.79 -28.35
CA LYS A 437 6.11 22.79 -29.12
C LYS A 437 4.94 22.26 -28.29
N ILE A 438 3.73 22.69 -28.62
CA ILE A 438 2.51 22.00 -28.15
C ILE A 438 2.63 20.54 -28.56
N VAL A 439 2.38 19.61 -27.63
CA VAL A 439 2.32 18.17 -27.95
C VAL A 439 1.04 17.92 -28.75
N SER A 440 1.14 18.04 -30.07
CA SER A 440 0.02 18.05 -31.02
C SER A 440 -0.72 16.71 -31.12
N GLU A 441 -1.96 16.78 -31.62
CA GLU A 441 -2.99 15.72 -31.56
C GLU A 441 -2.68 14.41 -32.33
N GLU A 442 -1.52 14.30 -32.98
CA GLU A 442 -1.15 13.15 -33.82
C GLU A 442 -1.22 11.82 -33.04
N ALA A 443 -0.73 11.83 -31.79
CA ALA A 443 -0.83 10.71 -30.85
C ALA A 443 -2.28 10.30 -30.46
N THR A 444 -3.30 11.05 -30.88
CA THR A 444 -4.73 10.70 -30.72
C THR A 444 -5.36 10.23 -32.04
N LYS A 445 -4.84 10.65 -33.20
CA LYS A 445 -5.35 10.31 -34.53
C LYS A 445 -4.70 9.05 -35.11
N GLU A 446 -3.41 8.83 -34.83
CA GLU A 446 -2.72 7.58 -35.18
C GLU A 446 -3.21 6.42 -34.32
N ALA A 447 -3.57 6.65 -33.06
CA ALA A 447 -4.19 5.65 -32.19
C ALA A 447 -5.50 5.03 -32.77
N THR A 448 -6.20 5.74 -33.66
CA THR A 448 -7.38 5.22 -34.40
C THR A 448 -7.07 4.59 -35.77
N LYS A 449 -5.80 4.53 -36.17
CA LYS A 449 -5.32 3.86 -37.41
C LYS A 449 -4.35 2.71 -37.13
N GLU A 450 -3.47 2.84 -36.14
CA GLU A 450 -2.48 1.81 -35.77
C GLU A 450 -3.06 0.68 -34.92
N ASP A 451 -4.32 0.77 -34.46
CA ASP A 451 -5.08 -0.37 -33.93
C ASP A 451 -5.17 -1.55 -34.96
N ALA A 452 -4.79 -1.33 -36.23
CA ALA A 452 -4.63 -2.35 -37.27
C ALA A 452 -3.19 -2.88 -37.46
N SER A 453 -2.17 -2.29 -36.82
CA SER A 453 -0.74 -2.56 -37.11
C SER A 453 0.19 -2.53 -35.89
N THR A 454 -0.30 -2.92 -34.70
CA THR A 454 0.55 -3.13 -33.51
C THR A 454 1.68 -4.13 -33.76
N ALA A 455 2.85 -3.90 -33.15
CA ALA A 455 4.04 -4.76 -33.26
C ALA A 455 3.74 -6.27 -33.12
N LYS A 456 4.32 -7.06 -34.03
CA LYS A 456 4.03 -8.50 -34.16
C LYS A 456 4.87 -9.34 -33.20
N ALA A 457 4.46 -9.35 -31.93
CA ALA A 457 4.95 -10.30 -30.94
C ALA A 457 4.83 -11.74 -31.49
N THR A 458 5.97 -12.42 -31.62
CA THR A 458 6.08 -13.69 -32.33
C THR A 458 5.25 -14.81 -31.68
N GLY A 459 4.69 -15.69 -32.51
CA GLY A 459 3.86 -16.81 -32.06
C GLY A 459 2.39 -16.45 -31.76
N ARG A 460 1.71 -15.75 -32.68
CA ARG A 460 0.27 -15.44 -32.58
C ARG A 460 -0.64 -16.27 -33.51
N ASP A 461 -0.07 -16.94 -34.52
CA ASP A 461 -0.84 -17.34 -35.71
C ASP A 461 -1.17 -18.86 -35.82
N GLU A 462 -0.76 -19.73 -34.89
CA GLU A 462 -0.91 -21.21 -35.02
C GLU A 462 -2.02 -21.88 -34.19
N LEU A 463 -2.79 -21.15 -33.35
CA LEU A 463 -3.79 -21.78 -32.44
C LEU A 463 -5.20 -21.16 -32.47
N VAL A 464 -5.58 -20.45 -33.53
CA VAL A 464 -6.97 -19.97 -33.76
C VAL A 464 -7.42 -20.32 -35.17
N GLY A 465 -7.40 -21.63 -35.48
CA GLY A 465 -7.58 -22.17 -36.84
C GLY A 465 -8.76 -23.14 -37.03
N ALA A 466 -9.74 -23.17 -36.12
CA ALA A 466 -10.94 -24.01 -36.25
C ALA A 466 -12.14 -23.41 -35.48
N GLN A 467 -13.34 -23.56 -36.05
CA GLN A 467 -14.67 -23.41 -35.40
C GLN A 467 -14.88 -22.06 -34.66
N PHE A 468 -15.61 -21.09 -35.22
CA PHE A 468 -17.05 -21.18 -35.50
C PHE A 468 -17.50 -20.15 -36.54
N ALA A 469 -18.57 -20.47 -37.27
CA ALA A 469 -19.25 -19.57 -38.21
C ALA A 469 -20.76 -19.58 -37.96
N VAL A 470 -21.48 -18.56 -38.45
CA VAL A 470 -22.94 -18.36 -38.33
C VAL A 470 -23.34 -17.97 -36.88
N MET A 471 -24.22 -17.00 -36.59
CA MET A 471 -25.18 -16.25 -37.43
C MET A 471 -25.20 -14.75 -37.08
N ASN A 472 -25.48 -13.89 -38.06
CA ASN A 472 -25.76 -12.48 -37.84
C ASN A 472 -27.28 -12.27 -37.71
N VAL A 473 -27.77 -11.66 -36.63
CA VAL A 473 -29.16 -11.20 -36.49
C VAL A 473 -29.17 -9.80 -35.87
N SER A 474 -29.62 -8.83 -36.65
CA SER A 474 -29.94 -7.47 -36.18
C SER A 474 -31.39 -7.45 -35.67
N LEU A 475 -31.69 -6.66 -34.62
CA LEU A 475 -32.96 -5.92 -34.51
C LEU A 475 -32.99 -4.89 -33.36
N ALA A 476 -33.38 -3.66 -33.72
CA ALA A 476 -34.19 -2.66 -33.02
C ALA A 476 -34.14 -2.40 -31.48
N ARG A 477 -34.17 -1.10 -31.14
CA ARG A 477 -34.77 -0.58 -29.88
C ARG A 477 -36.30 -0.78 -29.89
N PRO A 478 -36.98 -0.72 -28.73
CA PRO A 478 -37.90 0.41 -28.53
C PRO A 478 -37.90 0.98 -27.09
N THR A 479 -38.95 1.74 -26.74
CA THR A 479 -39.00 2.74 -25.65
C THR A 479 -40.05 2.48 -24.57
N VAL A 480 -39.79 3.04 -23.38
CA VAL A 480 -40.73 3.60 -22.38
C VAL A 480 -42.24 3.29 -22.52
N PHE A 481 -42.81 2.54 -21.56
CA PHE A 481 -44.16 2.70 -20.99
C PHE A 481 -44.28 1.87 -19.68
N GLY A 482 -45.08 2.20 -18.64
CA GLY A 482 -45.72 3.49 -18.37
C GLY A 482 -47.11 3.47 -17.68
N ALA A 483 -47.47 2.47 -16.85
CA ALA A 483 -48.83 2.36 -16.28
C ALA A 483 -48.90 1.92 -14.80
N THR A 484 -49.97 2.36 -14.11
CA THR A 484 -50.35 2.01 -12.73
C THR A 484 -51.55 1.06 -12.69
N MET A 485 -51.71 0.29 -11.60
CA MET A 485 -53.04 -0.19 -11.19
C MET A 485 -53.16 -0.31 -9.65
N ARG A 486 -54.39 -0.46 -9.15
CA ARG A 486 -54.79 -0.27 -7.75
C ARG A 486 -55.76 -1.39 -7.30
N LEU A 487 -55.91 -1.54 -5.98
CA LEU A 487 -56.97 -2.31 -5.28
C LEU A 487 -56.83 -3.84 -5.46
N THR A 488 -57.41 -4.69 -4.61
CA THR A 488 -58.45 -4.51 -3.57
C THR A 488 -57.99 -4.87 -2.15
N ALA A 489 -58.84 -4.59 -1.16
CA ALA A 489 -58.70 -5.01 0.23
C ALA A 489 -59.75 -6.08 0.61
N SER A 490 -59.53 -6.78 1.73
CA SER A 490 -60.58 -7.50 2.46
C SER A 490 -60.29 -7.48 3.96
N MET A 491 -61.32 -7.64 4.79
CA MET A 491 -61.29 -7.45 6.24
C MET A 491 -61.66 -8.74 6.98
N ALA A 492 -61.06 -9.00 8.15
CA ALA A 492 -61.70 -9.73 9.25
C ALA A 492 -60.98 -9.52 10.60
N ASN A 493 -61.77 -9.10 11.59
CA ASN A 493 -61.61 -9.24 13.05
C ASN A 493 -63.03 -9.66 13.56
N PRO A 494 -63.34 -10.10 14.81
CA PRO A 494 -62.75 -9.63 16.09
C PRO A 494 -62.70 -10.65 17.27
N PHE A 495 -62.33 -10.17 18.48
CA PHE A 495 -62.78 -10.67 19.82
C PHE A 495 -62.33 -12.09 20.27
N LEU A 496 -62.47 -12.61 21.52
CA LEU A 496 -62.79 -12.24 22.95
C LEU A 496 -62.15 -13.40 23.81
N SER A 497 -61.93 -13.42 25.14
CA SER A 497 -62.01 -12.48 26.29
C SER A 497 -61.46 -13.11 27.59
N SER A 498 -60.96 -12.28 28.54
CA SER A 498 -60.75 -12.62 29.98
C SER A 498 -59.67 -13.69 30.28
N SER A 499 -59.21 -13.94 31.52
CA SER A 499 -59.53 -13.41 32.87
C SER A 499 -58.31 -13.41 33.81
N SER A 500 -58.43 -12.73 34.96
CA SER A 500 -57.63 -12.93 36.19
C SER A 500 -58.60 -13.00 37.38
N PRO A 501 -58.25 -13.59 38.57
CA PRO A 501 -57.68 -12.76 39.66
C PRO A 501 -56.90 -13.49 40.82
N THR A 502 -56.25 -12.71 41.71
CA THR A 502 -56.04 -12.95 43.20
C THR A 502 -55.28 -14.19 43.72
N ALA A 503 -54.75 -14.28 44.98
CA ALA A 503 -54.22 -13.32 45.99
C ALA A 503 -53.57 -14.08 47.19
N GLY A 504 -52.93 -13.36 48.15
CA GLY A 504 -52.41 -13.89 49.44
C GLY A 504 -50.87 -13.87 49.55
N ILE A 505 -50.12 -13.10 50.37
CA ILE A 505 -50.22 -12.45 51.71
C ILE A 505 -49.48 -13.23 52.81
N LEU A 506 -48.32 -12.68 53.26
CA LEU A 506 -47.74 -12.54 54.63
C LEU A 506 -46.22 -12.21 54.45
N ALA A 507 -45.55 -11.20 55.03
CA ALA A 507 -45.52 -10.64 56.41
C ALA A 507 -44.87 -11.64 57.40
N GLN A 508 -43.80 -11.39 58.18
CA GLN A 508 -43.01 -10.20 58.59
C GLN A 508 -41.49 -10.56 58.57
N ARG A 509 -40.46 -9.92 59.19
CA ARG A 509 -40.32 -8.82 60.19
C ARG A 509 -38.90 -8.18 60.15
N LEU A 510 -38.68 -7.14 60.95
CA LEU A 510 -37.41 -6.55 61.45
C LEU A 510 -37.31 -6.81 63.00
N PRO A 511 -36.34 -6.33 63.84
CA PRO A 511 -35.39 -5.21 63.66
C PRO A 511 -33.98 -5.23 64.37
N LEU A 512 -33.21 -4.15 64.12
CA LEU A 512 -32.39 -3.33 65.05
C LEU A 512 -31.01 -3.74 65.69
N ALA A 513 -30.10 -2.75 65.61
CA ALA A 513 -29.24 -2.16 66.65
C ALA A 513 -27.76 -2.59 66.87
N GLY A 514 -26.92 -1.58 67.17
CA GLY A 514 -25.56 -1.68 67.74
C GLY A 514 -24.38 -1.35 66.79
N ALA A 515 -23.29 -0.66 67.18
CA ALA A 515 -23.14 0.67 67.80
C ALA A 515 -21.64 1.12 67.74
N SER A 516 -21.39 2.38 67.33
CA SER A 516 -20.19 3.24 67.51
C SER A 516 -18.80 2.71 67.93
N ARG A 517 -17.71 3.26 67.32
CA ARG A 517 -16.68 4.08 68.01
C ARG A 517 -15.60 4.70 67.08
N SER A 518 -14.96 5.77 67.59
CA SER A 518 -13.73 6.52 67.20
C SER A 518 -13.06 6.20 65.85
N ALA A 519 -12.81 7.13 64.91
CA ALA A 519 -12.29 8.51 64.97
C ALA A 519 -10.78 8.63 65.31
N ALA A 520 -10.01 9.16 64.34
CA ALA A 520 -8.68 9.78 64.47
C ALA A 520 -8.47 10.73 63.26
N GLN A 521 -7.86 11.90 63.46
CA GLN A 521 -7.62 12.91 62.40
C GLN A 521 -6.13 13.06 62.11
N SER A 522 -5.78 13.42 60.87
CA SER A 522 -4.65 14.32 60.62
C SER A 522 -4.87 15.21 59.39
N GLN A 523 -4.87 16.53 59.64
CA GLN A 523 -4.51 17.57 58.68
C GLN A 523 -2.95 17.66 58.68
N MET A 524 -2.21 18.35 57.81
CA MET A 524 -2.45 19.26 56.67
C MET A 524 -1.13 19.18 55.81
N ARG A 525 -0.92 19.78 54.63
CA ARG A 525 -0.97 21.21 54.25
C ARG A 525 -1.02 21.32 52.71
N SER A 526 -1.52 22.46 52.24
CA SER A 526 -1.33 22.95 50.85
C SER A 526 -0.36 24.13 50.85
N PHE A 527 0.24 24.45 49.70
CA PHE A 527 0.96 25.71 49.44
C PHE A 527 0.76 26.16 47.99
N SER A 528 0.74 27.48 47.75
CA SER A 528 0.10 28.08 46.58
C SER A 528 0.89 29.22 45.91
N VAL A 529 1.16 29.04 44.61
CA VAL A 529 1.04 30.01 43.47
C VAL A 529 1.92 31.30 43.44
N LEU A 530 2.18 31.76 42.19
CA LEU A 530 2.65 33.09 41.70
C LEU A 530 4.17 33.23 41.35
N PRO A 531 4.58 34.17 40.46
CA PRO A 531 4.15 34.24 39.03
C PRO A 531 5.25 34.68 38.01
N GLN A 532 4.93 34.64 36.70
CA GLN A 532 5.41 35.49 35.58
C GLN A 532 6.93 35.63 35.25
N LEU A 533 7.32 35.37 33.98
CA LEU A 533 8.00 36.35 33.08
C LEU A 533 8.37 35.79 31.68
N ARG A 534 8.55 36.72 30.72
CA ARG A 534 9.16 36.62 29.36
C ARG A 534 10.10 37.86 29.24
N PRO A 535 11.01 38.06 28.23
CA PRO A 535 10.97 37.54 26.85
C PRO A 535 12.33 37.19 26.16
N THR A 536 12.26 36.93 24.85
CA THR A 536 13.32 37.10 23.81
C THR A 536 14.32 35.96 23.51
N MET A 537 15.10 36.13 22.43
CA MET A 537 15.66 35.06 21.58
C MET A 537 17.20 35.00 21.63
N MET A 538 17.79 33.81 21.36
CA MET A 538 18.74 33.62 20.22
C MET A 538 19.22 32.16 20.04
N SER A 539 19.84 31.93 18.88
CA SER A 539 20.38 30.69 18.29
C SER A 539 21.17 29.71 19.20
N GLY A 540 21.04 28.40 18.92
CA GLY A 540 21.92 27.34 19.44
C GLY A 540 21.67 25.97 18.80
N TYR A 541 22.68 25.36 18.16
CA TYR A 541 22.60 24.01 17.57
C TYR A 541 22.78 22.91 18.62
N ALA A 542 21.98 21.84 18.60
CA ALA A 542 22.45 20.45 18.38
C ALA A 542 21.40 19.35 18.69
N VAL A 543 21.29 18.40 17.76
CA VAL A 543 21.12 16.94 17.97
C VAL A 543 20.16 16.45 19.08
N PHE A 544 18.98 16.00 18.66
CA PHE A 544 18.57 14.60 18.88
C PHE A 544 17.80 14.09 17.65
N ARG A 545 17.88 12.78 17.36
CA ARG A 545 17.25 12.14 16.19
C ARG A 545 16.22 11.11 16.63
N LEU A 546 15.01 11.17 16.08
CA LEU A 546 14.17 10.00 15.84
C LEU A 546 14.00 9.82 14.32
N ALA A 547 13.86 8.57 13.87
CA ALA A 547 13.76 8.22 12.46
C ALA A 547 12.90 6.96 12.25
N SER A 548 11.82 7.10 11.48
CA SER A 548 10.82 6.08 11.16
C SER A 548 9.88 6.62 10.06
N ALA A 549 9.05 5.82 9.38
CA ALA A 549 9.24 4.48 8.79
C ALA A 549 8.12 4.24 7.74
N PRO A 550 8.24 3.33 6.76
CA PRO A 550 7.13 2.79 5.95
C PRO A 550 6.65 1.44 6.51
N SER A 551 5.34 1.21 6.66
CA SER A 551 4.27 1.24 5.63
C SER A 551 4.53 0.35 4.42
N ALA A 552 3.75 -0.70 4.18
CA ALA A 552 3.27 -1.76 5.07
C ALA A 552 2.91 -2.94 4.16
N LEU A 553 2.79 -4.15 4.71
CA LEU A 553 2.05 -5.22 4.03
C LEU A 553 0.85 -5.52 4.91
N THR A 554 -0.35 -5.42 4.32
CA THR A 554 -1.62 -5.62 5.03
C THR A 554 -2.00 -7.11 5.02
N PRO A 555 -2.03 -7.81 6.16
CA PRO A 555 -2.62 -9.13 6.27
C PRO A 555 -4.07 -8.99 6.74
N PHE A 556 -5.00 -9.12 5.79
CA PHE A 556 -6.41 -9.53 5.96
C PHE A 556 -7.05 -9.30 7.34
N SER A 557 -7.61 -8.10 7.54
CA SER A 557 -8.43 -7.79 8.71
C SER A 557 -9.93 -7.77 8.38
N PRO A 558 -10.73 -8.61 9.05
CA PRO A 558 -12.18 -8.46 9.26
C PRO A 558 -12.60 -7.14 9.94
N SER A 559 -12.35 -6.03 9.23
CA SER A 559 -12.93 -4.69 9.42
C SER A 559 -12.77 -4.02 10.81
N ALA A 560 -11.77 -3.15 10.92
CA ALA A 560 -12.11 -1.74 10.75
C ALA A 560 -12.06 -1.34 9.27
N SER A 561 -12.75 -0.26 8.91
CA SER A 561 -12.16 0.67 7.95
C SER A 561 -11.07 1.46 8.67
N SER A 562 -9.91 0.83 8.85
CA SER A 562 -8.68 1.56 8.63
C SER A 562 -8.76 2.01 7.17
N SER A 563 -9.00 3.30 6.97
CA SER A 563 -9.17 3.86 5.64
C SER A 563 -7.81 3.98 4.95
N VAL A 564 -7.29 2.82 4.55
CA VAL A 564 -7.04 2.63 3.11
C VAL A 564 -8.40 2.69 2.40
N SER A 565 -8.96 3.91 2.39
CA SER A 565 -9.65 4.37 1.20
C SER A 565 -8.70 4.06 0.05
N ALA A 566 -9.25 3.62 -1.08
CA ALA A 566 -8.59 3.93 -2.34
C ALA A 566 -8.61 5.46 -2.45
N THR A 567 -7.66 6.14 -1.78
CA THR A 567 -7.58 7.60 -1.70
C THR A 567 -7.24 8.05 -3.10
N LEU A 568 -8.29 8.24 -3.92
CA LEU A 568 -8.18 7.92 -5.35
C LEU A 568 -7.00 8.66 -5.90
N ASP A 569 -5.99 7.89 -6.31
CA ASP A 569 -4.73 8.49 -6.65
C ASP A 569 -4.99 9.30 -7.93
N LEU A 570 -4.96 10.62 -7.72
CA LEU A 570 -5.34 11.64 -8.69
C LEU A 570 -4.21 11.84 -9.72
N VAL A 571 -3.01 11.35 -9.40
CA VAL A 571 -2.07 10.73 -10.34
C VAL A 571 -2.47 9.26 -10.48
N ALA A 572 -2.66 8.75 -11.71
CA ALA A 572 -3.11 7.36 -11.91
C ALA A 572 -2.26 6.33 -11.12
N PRO A 573 -2.84 5.19 -10.66
CA PRO A 573 -2.10 4.17 -9.89
C PRO A 573 -0.93 3.53 -10.67
N THR A 574 -0.87 3.79 -11.97
CA THR A 574 0.22 3.50 -12.91
C THR A 574 1.26 4.62 -12.98
N SER A 575 1.55 5.29 -11.86
CA SER A 575 2.72 6.16 -11.77
C SER A 575 4.00 5.35 -11.99
N ILE A 576 4.95 5.98 -12.68
CA ILE A 576 6.00 5.35 -13.51
C ILE A 576 6.92 4.33 -12.80
N SER A 577 7.00 4.38 -11.47
CA SER A 577 7.85 3.49 -10.64
C SER A 577 7.05 2.58 -9.68
N ARG A 578 5.70 2.57 -9.76
CA ARG A 578 4.82 1.83 -8.82
C ARG A 578 4.72 0.34 -9.16
N HIS A 579 5.86 -0.34 -9.03
CA HIS A 579 5.99 -1.80 -9.13
C HIS A 579 4.91 -2.50 -8.27
N PRO A 580 4.12 -3.46 -8.81
CA PRO A 580 3.01 -4.08 -8.09
C PRO A 580 3.35 -4.67 -6.71
N ALA A 581 4.61 -5.11 -6.51
CA ALA A 581 5.07 -5.61 -5.23
C ALA A 581 5.23 -4.51 -4.14
N LEU A 582 5.48 -3.25 -4.52
CA LEU A 582 5.57 -2.13 -3.58
C LEU A 582 4.19 -1.70 -3.03
N ALA A 583 3.11 -2.05 -3.71
CA ALA A 583 1.74 -1.92 -3.18
C ALA A 583 1.36 -3.09 -2.25
N GLY A 584 2.12 -4.20 -2.27
CA GLY A 584 1.86 -5.38 -1.46
C GLY A 584 2.91 -6.48 -1.64
N PHE A 585 3.61 -6.78 -0.54
CA PHE A 585 4.50 -7.93 -0.36
C PHE A 585 5.86 -7.95 -1.07
N GLY A 586 6.38 -6.83 -1.60
CA GLY A 586 7.79 -6.82 -2.01
C GLY A 586 8.49 -5.48 -2.33
N SER A 587 9.61 -5.27 -1.65
CA SER A 587 10.63 -4.26 -1.96
C SER A 587 11.97 -4.96 -2.21
N GLN A 588 12.56 -4.76 -3.40
CA GLN A 588 13.72 -5.56 -3.82
C GLN A 588 15.01 -5.23 -3.04
N LEU A 589 15.71 -6.29 -2.65
CA LEU A 589 17.02 -6.22 -2.01
C LEU A 589 18.16 -6.06 -3.02
N ARG A 590 19.11 -5.18 -2.69
CA ARG A 590 20.44 -5.07 -3.28
C ARG A 590 21.45 -5.66 -2.29
N CYS A 591 21.72 -6.95 -2.43
CA CYS A 591 22.78 -7.65 -1.70
C CYS A 591 24.13 -7.61 -2.42
N GLY A 592 24.23 -6.94 -3.59
CA GLY A 592 25.50 -6.68 -4.25
C GLY A 592 26.35 -5.64 -3.49
N PRO A 593 27.70 -5.70 -3.58
CA PRO A 593 28.58 -4.77 -2.88
C PRO A 593 28.30 -3.32 -3.31
N ARG A 594 28.29 -2.39 -2.33
CA ARG A 594 28.20 -0.96 -2.64
C ARG A 594 29.48 -0.49 -3.32
N ALA A 595 29.34 0.27 -4.40
CA ALA A 595 30.42 1.04 -5.03
C ALA A 595 30.91 2.24 -4.16
N THR A 596 30.71 2.18 -2.83
CA THR A 596 31.26 3.12 -1.85
C THR A 596 32.56 2.63 -1.23
N MET A 597 33.11 1.50 -1.70
CA MET A 597 34.46 1.04 -1.37
C MET A 597 35.23 0.63 -2.62
N GLU A 598 35.48 1.60 -3.49
CA GLU A 598 36.64 1.56 -4.39
C GLU A 598 37.94 1.74 -3.58
N ARG A 599 38.23 0.73 -2.75
CA ARG A 599 39.52 0.47 -2.09
C ARG A 599 39.43 -0.91 -1.48
N THR A 600 40.29 -1.80 -1.99
CA THR A 600 40.44 -3.22 -1.58
C THR A 600 40.14 -3.46 -0.10
N SER A 601 39.36 -4.49 0.21
CA SER A 601 39.04 -4.86 1.60
C SER A 601 40.30 -4.90 2.48
N ARG A 602 40.17 -4.57 3.77
CA ARG A 602 41.31 -4.57 4.72
C ARG A 602 42.11 -5.89 4.70
N LEU A 603 41.46 -7.00 4.35
CA LEU A 603 42.07 -8.32 4.18
C LEU A 603 42.96 -8.39 2.92
N ILE A 604 42.45 -7.98 1.76
CA ILE A 604 43.22 -7.89 0.50
C ILE A 604 44.37 -6.88 0.65
N GLN A 605 44.10 -5.73 1.27
CA GLN A 605 45.11 -4.68 1.48
C GLN A 605 46.24 -5.16 2.40
N LYS A 606 45.92 -5.91 3.48
CA LYS A 606 46.91 -6.58 4.34
C LYS A 606 47.71 -7.63 3.58
N ARG A 607 47.07 -8.42 2.71
CA ARG A 607 47.72 -9.49 1.92
C ARG A 607 48.65 -8.95 0.83
N ARG A 608 48.28 -7.85 0.15
CA ARG A 608 49.09 -7.22 -0.90
C ARG A 608 50.15 -6.23 -0.37
N HIS A 609 49.81 -5.36 0.60
CA HIS A 609 50.67 -4.24 1.02
C HIS A 609 51.02 -4.19 2.51
N GLY A 610 50.59 -5.19 3.30
CA GLY A 610 50.85 -5.27 4.73
C GLY A 610 52.29 -5.65 5.10
N PHE A 611 52.54 -5.87 6.40
CA PHE A 611 53.87 -6.10 6.94
C PHE A 611 54.54 -7.35 6.34
N LEU A 612 53.79 -8.46 6.24
CA LEU A 612 54.30 -9.75 5.76
C LEU A 612 54.64 -9.73 4.26
N SER A 613 53.90 -9.00 3.42
CA SER A 613 54.28 -8.88 1.99
C SER A 613 55.53 -8.01 1.81
N ARG A 614 55.68 -6.95 2.63
CA ARG A 614 56.89 -6.11 2.64
C ARG A 614 58.12 -6.82 3.22
N ILE A 615 57.97 -7.78 4.15
CA ILE A 615 59.09 -8.60 4.60
C ILE A 615 59.60 -9.53 3.49
N ARG A 616 58.72 -10.06 2.63
CA ARG A 616 59.13 -11.02 1.59
C ARG A 616 60.13 -10.43 0.59
N THR A 617 59.99 -9.18 0.17
CA THR A 617 60.84 -8.57 -0.88
C THR A 617 61.99 -7.71 -0.35
N LYS A 618 63.15 -7.72 -1.05
CA LYS A 618 64.36 -6.93 -0.72
C LYS A 618 64.06 -5.42 -0.58
N ASN A 619 63.25 -4.88 -1.47
CA ASN A 619 62.83 -3.46 -1.46
C ASN A 619 61.79 -3.16 -0.37
N GLY A 620 60.92 -4.12 -0.03
CA GLY A 620 60.00 -4.01 1.10
C GLY A 620 60.75 -3.95 2.44
N ARG A 621 61.78 -4.79 2.65
CA ARG A 621 62.65 -4.75 3.84
C ARG A 621 63.34 -3.38 3.99
N LYS A 622 63.97 -2.87 2.92
CA LYS A 622 64.55 -1.50 2.91
C LYS A 622 63.51 -0.42 3.25
N THR A 623 62.26 -0.56 2.79
CA THR A 623 61.17 0.38 3.10
C THR A 623 60.77 0.34 4.58
N LEU A 624 60.67 -0.85 5.19
CA LEU A 624 60.39 -1.01 6.61
C LEU A 624 61.52 -0.45 7.47
N GLN A 625 62.78 -0.69 7.10
CA GLN A 625 63.96 -0.18 7.79
C GLN A 625 64.03 1.36 7.78
N ARG A 626 63.82 2.00 6.63
CA ARG A 626 63.69 3.47 6.51
C ARG A 626 62.57 4.03 7.40
N ARG A 627 61.43 3.33 7.50
CA ARG A 627 60.29 3.75 8.35
C ARG A 627 60.57 3.58 9.85
N ARG A 628 61.35 2.57 10.23
CA ARG A 628 61.81 2.35 11.62
C ARG A 628 62.82 3.43 12.04
N ALA A 629 63.77 3.77 11.16
CA ALA A 629 64.70 4.88 11.38
C ALA A 629 63.99 6.24 11.51
N LYS A 630 62.86 6.45 10.81
CA LYS A 630 61.98 7.62 10.98
C LYS A 630 60.94 7.48 12.11
N GLY A 631 61.22 6.67 13.14
CA GLY A 631 60.44 6.58 14.39
C GLY A 631 58.97 6.15 14.26
N ARG A 632 58.52 5.61 13.11
CA ARG A 632 57.09 5.42 12.85
C ARG A 632 56.49 4.27 13.66
N LYS A 633 55.55 4.59 14.56
CA LYS A 633 54.73 3.61 15.32
C LYS A 633 53.95 2.59 14.46
N ARG A 634 53.81 2.82 13.16
CA ARG A 634 53.28 1.85 12.17
C ARG A 634 54.24 1.75 10.98
N LEU A 635 54.71 0.53 10.69
CA LEU A 635 55.73 0.29 9.65
C LEU A 635 55.13 -0.13 8.30
N SER A 636 54.00 -0.85 8.30
CA SER A 636 53.41 -1.48 7.10
C SER A 636 52.49 -0.58 6.27
N TYR A 637 51.87 0.42 6.90
CA TYR A 637 50.97 1.41 6.32
C TYR A 637 51.57 2.80 6.47
#